data_AF-A0A1S3SQY3-F1
#
_entry.id   AF-A0A1S3SQY3-F1
#
_cell.length_a   1.000
_cell.length_b   1.000
_cell.length_c   1.000
_cell.angle_alpha   90.00
_cell.angle_beta   90.00
_cell.angle_gamma   90.00
#
_symmetry.space_group_name_H-M   'P 1'
#
loop_
_entity.id
_entity.type
_entity.pdbx_description
1 polymer ?
#
loop_
_entity_poly.entity_id
_entity_poly.type
_entity_poly.pdbx_seq_one_letter_code
_entity_poly.pdbx_strand_id
1 'polypeptide(L)'
;MASEGMILTNHDHQIRVGILTVSDSCFRNLAEDRSGVNLKDLVHDPSLLGGVISSYKIVPDEIDEIKETLVDWCDEKELNLILTTGGTGFAPRDVTPEATREVIEREAPGMALAMLMGSLQVTPLGMLSRPVCGIRGKTLIINLPGSKKGSQECFQFILPALPHAIDLLRDAVVKVKDVHEALEDLPSPPPPLSPPLTLNSIACTQTEDKGVQCEDDDDDEDDEKMKDRCLVSTEDHHTHHHHSHSHGHNSHITAAAIAAKKGKPQHHNHAVVMAKGSQYLPGLVSNLPPAPPHYTCSCSGDQPVMIPDSIISRGVQVLPRDTTSLSTTPSESPRAQATSRLSTASCPTPKVQSRCGSKENILRASHSAVDITKVARRHRMSPFPLTSMDKAFITVLEMTPVLGTEIINYRAVPPAPDALHSILSIDGMGRVLAQDVYAKDNLPPFPASVKDGYAVRAADGPGDRFIIGESQAGQQPTHTVMPGQVMRVTTGAPIPCGADAVVQVEDTELLRESDDGTEELEVRILVQARPGQDIRPIGHDIKRGECVLSKGTHMGPSEIGLLATVGVTEVEVQKFPVVAVMSTGNELLNPEDDLHPGKIRDSNRSTLLATIQEHGYPTINLGIVGDNPDDLLNALNEGISRADVIITSGGVSMGEKDYLKQVLDIDLHAQIHFGRVFMKPGLPTTFATVDIDGARKLIFALPGNPVSAVVTCNLFVIPALRKMQGILDPRPTIIKARLSCDVKLDPRPEYHRCILTWHHQEPLPWAQSTGNQMSSRLMSMRSANGLLMLPPKTEQYVELHKGEVVDVMVIGRL
;
A
#
# COMPACT_ATOMS: atom_id res chain seq x y z
N MET A 1 26.59 49.34 33.96
CA MET A 1 25.50 50.15 33.36
C MET A 1 26.15 51.41 32.79
N ALA A 2 25.84 51.87 31.58
CA ALA A 2 24.98 51.30 30.54
C ALA A 2 25.81 50.67 29.40
N SER A 3 25.16 50.15 28.37
CA SER A 3 25.79 49.55 27.18
C SER A 3 26.12 50.62 26.14
N GLU A 4 27.41 50.94 25.96
CA GLU A 4 27.88 51.68 24.79
C GLU A 4 27.89 50.75 23.57
N GLY A 5 26.85 50.82 22.75
CA GLY A 5 26.84 50.15 21.45
C GLY A 5 27.81 50.86 20.51
N MET A 6 28.94 50.21 20.17
CA MET A 6 29.88 50.74 19.18
C MET A 6 29.20 50.88 17.81
N ILE A 7 28.95 52.12 17.41
CA ILE A 7 28.55 52.44 16.03
C ILE A 7 29.81 52.27 15.17
N LEU A 8 29.91 51.13 14.49
CA LEU A 8 30.99 50.81 13.55
C LEU A 8 31.10 51.92 12.50
N THR A 9 32.31 52.43 12.28
CA THR A 9 32.51 53.51 11.29
C THR A 9 32.56 52.94 9.87
N ASN A 10 32.46 53.79 8.84
CA ASN A 10 32.46 53.33 7.44
C ASN A 10 33.75 52.57 7.03
N HIS A 11 34.84 52.68 7.78
CA HIS A 11 36.07 51.90 7.50
C HIS A 11 36.07 50.50 8.12
N ASP A 12 35.27 50.24 9.16
CA ASP A 12 35.15 48.90 9.77
C ASP A 12 34.25 47.95 8.96
N HIS A 13 33.53 48.44 7.95
CA HIS A 13 32.40 47.71 7.38
C HIS A 13 32.80 46.50 6.49
N GLN A 14 34.02 46.45 5.96
CA GLN A 14 34.39 45.51 4.90
C GLN A 14 34.71 44.09 5.41
N ILE A 15 34.18 43.07 4.74
CA ILE A 15 34.35 41.65 5.13
C ILE A 15 35.79 41.19 4.83
N ARG A 16 36.55 40.83 5.87
CA ARG A 16 37.89 40.23 5.76
C ARG A 16 37.77 38.73 5.47
N VAL A 17 38.31 38.28 4.34
CA VAL A 17 38.24 36.89 3.88
C VAL A 17 39.62 36.27 3.77
N GLY A 18 39.75 35.03 4.26
CA GLY A 18 40.89 34.15 4.03
C GLY A 18 40.56 33.08 2.98
N ILE A 19 41.48 32.80 2.05
CA ILE A 19 41.33 31.70 1.08
C ILE A 19 42.49 30.70 1.23
N LEU A 20 42.17 29.49 1.68
CA LEU A 20 43.13 28.42 1.97
C LEU A 20 42.99 27.28 0.95
N THR A 21 44.00 27.13 0.09
CA THR A 21 44.03 26.01 -0.87
C THR A 21 44.78 24.84 -0.26
N VAL A 22 44.09 23.70 -0.12
CA VAL A 22 44.64 22.45 0.40
C VAL A 22 44.94 21.53 -0.79
N SER A 23 46.21 21.33 -1.11
CA SER A 23 46.64 20.46 -2.21
C SER A 23 48.16 20.23 -2.20
N ASP A 24 48.58 18.98 -2.01
CA ASP A 24 49.94 18.47 -2.21
C ASP A 24 50.55 18.93 -3.55
N SER A 25 49.75 18.94 -4.61
CA SER A 25 50.23 19.26 -5.97
C SER A 25 50.42 20.76 -6.18
N CYS A 26 49.57 21.60 -5.58
CA CYS A 26 49.76 23.06 -5.62
C CYS A 26 50.91 23.49 -4.70
N PHE A 27 50.99 22.93 -3.48
CA PHE A 27 52.05 23.23 -2.52
C PHE A 27 53.45 22.90 -3.04
N ARG A 28 53.59 21.77 -3.77
CA ARG A 28 54.85 21.36 -4.41
C ARG A 28 55.12 22.04 -5.75
N ASN A 29 54.31 23.03 -6.15
CA ASN A 29 54.38 23.72 -7.45
C ASN A 29 54.29 22.78 -8.68
N LEU A 30 53.59 21.65 -8.53
CA LEU A 30 53.32 20.68 -9.61
C LEU A 30 52.01 20.99 -10.36
N ALA A 31 51.15 21.82 -9.77
CA ALA A 31 49.90 22.32 -10.36
C ALA A 31 49.69 23.80 -10.00
N GLU A 32 48.98 24.53 -10.87
CA GLU A 32 48.53 25.89 -10.59
C GLU A 32 47.28 25.87 -9.71
N ASP A 33 47.22 26.72 -8.67
CA ASP A 33 45.96 26.93 -7.95
C ASP A 33 44.97 27.76 -8.77
N ARG A 34 44.12 27.06 -9.52
CA ARG A 34 43.02 27.66 -10.29
C ARG A 34 41.75 27.85 -9.47
N SER A 35 41.67 27.28 -8.27
CA SER A 35 40.46 27.26 -7.44
C SER A 35 40.46 28.40 -6.42
N GLY A 36 41.54 28.57 -5.67
CA GLY A 36 41.71 29.67 -4.74
C GLY A 36 41.86 31.02 -5.45
N VAL A 37 42.49 31.07 -6.63
CA VAL A 37 42.49 32.28 -7.48
C VAL A 37 41.07 32.67 -7.89
N ASN A 38 40.26 31.73 -8.38
CA ASN A 38 38.87 31.99 -8.76
C ASN A 38 37.99 32.45 -7.59
N LEU A 39 38.26 31.95 -6.38
CA LEU A 39 37.58 32.40 -5.16
C LEU A 39 37.97 33.82 -4.77
N LYS A 40 39.19 34.30 -5.08
CA LYS A 40 39.55 35.73 -4.89
C LYS A 40 38.68 36.63 -5.76
N ASP A 41 38.55 36.25 -7.04
CA ASP A 41 37.75 37.00 -8.01
C ASP A 41 36.27 37.08 -7.56
N LEU A 42 35.69 35.94 -7.17
CA LEU A 42 34.30 35.83 -6.69
C LEU A 42 34.03 36.56 -5.35
N VAL A 43 35.02 36.67 -4.47
CA VAL A 43 34.90 37.40 -3.21
C VAL A 43 35.06 38.91 -3.41
N HIS A 44 35.96 39.33 -4.30
CA HIS A 44 36.17 40.74 -4.62
C HIS A 44 35.04 41.35 -5.45
N ASP A 45 34.26 40.56 -6.19
CA ASP A 45 33.11 41.04 -6.94
C ASP A 45 32.08 41.74 -6.03
N PRO A 46 31.84 43.06 -6.20
CA PRO A 46 30.87 43.81 -5.39
C PRO A 46 29.42 43.40 -5.63
N SER A 47 29.12 42.70 -6.74
CA SER A 47 27.79 42.13 -7.01
C SER A 47 27.54 40.79 -6.32
N LEU A 48 28.58 40.19 -5.71
CA LEU A 48 28.50 38.93 -4.98
C LEU A 48 28.71 39.14 -3.47
N LEU A 49 29.92 39.48 -3.03
CA LEU A 49 30.26 39.61 -1.60
C LEU A 49 31.00 40.91 -1.26
N GLY A 50 31.71 41.55 -2.21
CA GLY A 50 32.44 42.80 -1.99
C GLY A 50 33.53 42.75 -0.90
N GLY A 51 34.05 41.55 -0.62
CA GLY A 51 35.03 41.31 0.44
C GLY A 51 36.46 41.70 0.06
N VAL A 52 37.34 41.72 1.07
CA VAL A 52 38.79 41.90 0.90
C VAL A 52 39.51 40.62 1.29
N ILE A 53 40.40 40.17 0.41
CA ILE A 53 41.29 39.04 0.66
C ILE A 53 42.40 39.49 1.61
N SER A 54 42.20 39.27 2.91
CA SER A 54 43.15 39.61 3.98
C SER A 54 44.20 38.52 4.21
N SER A 55 43.98 37.29 3.72
CA SER A 55 45.00 36.24 3.70
C SER A 55 44.76 35.20 2.61
N TYR A 56 45.86 34.63 2.11
CA TYR A 56 45.86 33.53 1.15
C TYR A 56 47.12 32.68 1.38
N LYS A 57 46.95 31.36 1.46
CA LYS A 57 48.03 30.39 1.66
C LYS A 57 47.66 29.10 0.90
N ILE A 58 48.68 28.40 0.43
CA ILE A 58 48.56 27.02 -0.07
C ILE A 58 49.25 26.13 0.97
N VAL A 59 48.60 25.04 1.36
CA VAL A 59 49.11 24.02 2.29
C VAL A 59 49.05 22.63 1.64
N PRO A 60 49.90 21.68 2.04
CA PRO A 60 49.73 20.28 1.64
C PRO A 60 48.49 19.67 2.30
N ASP A 61 48.14 18.45 1.90
CA ASP A 61 47.03 17.68 2.47
C ASP A 61 47.40 17.06 3.84
N GLU A 62 47.89 17.89 4.78
CA GLU A 62 48.29 17.49 6.14
C GLU A 62 47.40 18.15 7.20
N ILE A 63 46.84 17.35 8.10
CA ILE A 63 45.84 17.80 9.09
C ILE A 63 46.36 18.96 9.95
N ASP A 64 47.59 18.86 10.47
CA ASP A 64 48.12 19.87 11.40
C ASP A 64 48.51 21.19 10.72
N GLU A 65 49.01 21.18 9.46
CA GLU A 65 49.26 22.43 8.71
C GLU A 65 47.96 23.16 8.35
N ILE A 66 46.88 22.42 8.06
CA ILE A 66 45.55 22.99 7.84
C ILE A 66 45.04 23.59 9.16
N LYS A 67 45.11 22.85 10.28
CA LYS A 67 44.67 23.31 11.62
C LYS A 67 45.40 24.56 12.07
N GLU A 68 46.74 24.56 12.04
CA GLU A 68 47.57 25.70 12.41
C GLU A 68 47.18 26.95 11.61
N THR A 69 46.97 26.79 10.30
CA THR A 69 46.56 27.90 9.42
C THR A 69 45.16 28.42 9.74
N LEU A 70 44.20 27.54 10.02
CA LEU A 70 42.84 27.95 10.40
C LEU A 70 42.83 28.68 11.75
N VAL A 71 43.62 28.22 12.73
CA VAL A 71 43.74 28.84 14.05
C VAL A 71 44.42 30.22 13.95
N ASP A 72 45.54 30.36 13.26
CA ASP A 72 46.20 31.66 12.95
C ASP A 72 45.21 32.65 12.30
N TRP A 73 44.31 32.16 11.42
CA TRP A 73 43.37 33.02 10.69
C TRP A 73 42.12 33.40 11.49
N CYS A 74 41.71 32.56 12.43
CA CYS A 74 40.61 32.87 13.35
C CYS A 74 41.05 33.73 14.53
N ASP A 75 42.17 33.40 15.16
CA ASP A 75 42.50 33.87 16.51
C ASP A 75 43.45 35.07 16.48
N GLU A 76 44.50 35.02 15.65
CA GLU A 76 45.52 36.09 15.55
C GLU A 76 45.18 37.12 14.47
N LYS A 77 44.45 36.73 13.42
CA LYS A 77 44.05 37.61 12.30
C LYS A 77 42.57 37.97 12.29
N GLU A 78 41.76 37.34 13.14
CA GLU A 78 40.34 37.66 13.34
C GLU A 78 39.55 37.77 12.02
N LEU A 79 39.79 36.88 11.05
CA LEU A 79 39.11 36.94 9.75
C LEU A 79 37.61 36.68 9.92
N ASN A 80 36.77 37.30 9.09
CA ASN A 80 35.32 37.13 9.21
C ASN A 80 34.85 35.85 8.53
N LEU A 81 35.51 35.47 7.43
CA LEU A 81 35.22 34.29 6.63
C LEU A 81 36.52 33.60 6.21
N ILE A 82 36.57 32.27 6.31
CA ILE A 82 37.62 31.45 5.71
C ILE A 82 36.97 30.47 4.74
N LEU A 83 37.34 30.57 3.47
CA LEU A 83 36.99 29.61 2.43
C LEU A 83 38.18 28.68 2.20
N THR A 84 38.03 27.39 2.49
CA THR A 84 39.02 26.39 2.06
C THR A 84 38.61 25.78 0.73
N THR A 85 39.57 25.38 -0.10
CA THR A 85 39.29 24.62 -1.33
C THR A 85 40.30 23.48 -1.49
N GLY A 86 39.78 22.27 -1.69
CA GLY A 86 40.59 21.04 -1.76
C GLY A 86 40.47 20.16 -0.52
N GLY A 87 40.92 18.92 -0.66
CA GLY A 87 40.91 17.90 0.39
C GLY A 87 39.53 17.50 0.95
N THR A 88 38.41 17.74 0.24
CA THR A 88 37.04 17.42 0.73
C THR A 88 36.44 16.12 0.20
N GLY A 89 37.13 15.40 -0.69
CA GLY A 89 36.68 14.16 -1.32
C GLY A 89 36.75 12.91 -0.43
N PHE A 90 36.82 11.74 -1.06
CA PHE A 90 36.91 10.42 -0.40
C PHE A 90 38.31 9.76 -0.51
N ALA A 91 39.31 10.41 -1.09
CA ALA A 91 40.66 9.85 -1.20
C ALA A 91 41.39 9.87 0.16
N PRO A 92 42.42 9.03 0.39
CA PRO A 92 43.17 9.02 1.66
C PRO A 92 43.95 10.31 1.99
N ARG A 93 44.00 11.29 1.08
CA ARG A 93 44.54 12.64 1.31
C ARG A 93 43.45 13.70 1.48
N ASP A 94 42.18 13.38 1.23
CA ASP A 94 41.09 14.32 1.50
C ASP A 94 40.86 14.44 3.01
N VAL A 95 41.56 15.36 3.67
CA VAL A 95 41.56 15.52 5.14
C VAL A 95 41.06 16.89 5.64
N THR A 96 40.67 17.80 4.74
CA THR A 96 40.20 19.15 5.08
C THR A 96 38.98 19.16 6.02
N PRO A 97 37.97 18.27 5.87
CA PRO A 97 36.82 18.21 6.79
C PRO A 97 37.21 17.78 8.20
N GLU A 98 38.17 16.86 8.32
CA GLU A 98 38.68 16.34 9.58
C GLU A 98 39.46 17.43 10.32
N ALA A 99 40.41 18.07 9.64
CA ALA A 99 41.14 19.23 10.15
C ALA A 99 40.23 20.40 10.55
N THR A 100 39.13 20.63 9.81
CA THR A 100 38.17 21.71 10.12
C THR A 100 37.35 21.39 11.37
N ARG A 101 36.91 20.14 11.57
CA ARG A 101 36.17 19.73 12.78
C ARG A 101 36.99 19.83 14.07
N GLU A 102 38.31 19.72 13.99
CA GLU A 102 39.20 19.91 15.16
C GLU A 102 39.43 21.39 15.53
N VAL A 103 39.01 22.34 14.69
CA VAL A 103 39.23 23.79 14.90
C VAL A 103 37.95 24.54 15.27
N ILE A 104 36.80 24.15 14.71
CA ILE A 104 35.51 24.80 14.95
C ILE A 104 34.94 24.48 16.34
N GLU A 105 34.34 25.49 16.96
CA GLU A 105 33.67 25.39 18.28
C GLU A 105 32.21 24.98 18.13
N ARG A 106 31.60 25.31 16.99
CA ARG A 106 30.19 25.04 16.64
C ARG A 106 30.09 24.68 15.17
N GLU A 107 29.43 23.56 14.83
CA GLU A 107 29.14 23.24 13.43
C GLU A 107 28.01 24.13 12.87
N ALA A 108 28.06 24.40 11.56
CA ALA A 108 27.03 25.10 10.79
C ALA A 108 26.45 24.16 9.70
N PRO A 109 25.84 23.02 10.08
CA PRO A 109 25.52 21.93 9.14
C PRO A 109 24.50 22.33 8.06
N GLY A 110 23.68 23.35 8.29
CA GLY A 110 22.75 23.89 7.29
C GLY A 110 23.46 24.41 6.03
N MET A 111 24.65 25.02 6.16
CA MET A 111 25.41 25.51 5.00
C MET A 111 26.07 24.35 4.22
N ALA A 112 26.59 23.35 4.93
CA ALA A 112 27.10 22.12 4.31
C ALA A 112 26.00 21.35 3.56
N LEU A 113 24.80 21.26 4.16
CA LEU A 113 23.62 20.67 3.54
C LEU A 113 23.16 21.48 2.31
N ALA A 114 23.14 22.81 2.37
CA ALA A 114 22.80 23.66 1.23
C ALA A 114 23.76 23.46 0.05
N MET A 115 25.07 23.42 0.30
CA MET A 115 26.08 23.12 -0.74
C MET A 115 25.90 21.72 -1.33
N LEU A 116 25.62 20.70 -0.51
CA LEU A 116 25.34 19.35 -0.99
C LEU A 116 24.05 19.29 -1.82
N MET A 117 22.98 19.94 -1.38
CA MET A 117 21.70 19.99 -2.10
C MET A 117 21.81 20.71 -3.44
N GLY A 118 22.51 21.85 -3.52
CA GLY A 118 22.80 22.53 -4.77
C GLY A 118 23.72 21.72 -5.68
N SER A 119 24.80 21.13 -5.14
CA SER A 119 25.72 20.29 -5.90
C SER A 119 25.03 19.09 -6.53
N LEU A 120 24.09 18.45 -5.80
CA LEU A 120 23.29 17.32 -6.28
C LEU A 120 22.30 17.69 -7.40
N GLN A 121 21.92 18.96 -7.55
CA GLN A 121 21.13 19.44 -8.70
C GLN A 121 21.98 19.56 -9.96
N VAL A 122 23.28 19.92 -9.82
CA VAL A 122 24.20 20.09 -10.95
C VAL A 122 24.88 18.77 -11.35
N THR A 123 25.30 17.95 -10.39
CA THR A 123 26.02 16.70 -10.65
C THR A 123 25.81 15.66 -9.55
N PRO A 124 25.53 14.38 -9.91
CA PRO A 124 25.44 13.31 -8.91
C PRO A 124 26.78 13.09 -8.19
N LEU A 125 27.92 13.50 -8.76
CA LEU A 125 29.23 13.40 -8.11
C LEU A 125 29.38 14.36 -6.92
N GLY A 126 28.44 15.31 -6.72
CA GLY A 126 28.42 16.19 -5.55
C GLY A 126 28.38 15.44 -4.21
N MET A 127 27.80 14.24 -4.18
CA MET A 127 27.76 13.38 -2.97
C MET A 127 29.14 12.84 -2.53
N LEU A 128 30.17 12.99 -3.37
CA LEU A 128 31.54 12.55 -3.07
C LEU A 128 32.35 13.63 -2.34
N SER A 129 31.79 14.83 -2.15
CA SER A 129 32.36 15.86 -1.27
C SER A 129 31.78 15.72 0.14
N ARG A 130 32.60 15.96 1.16
CA ARG A 130 32.25 15.92 2.58
C ARG A 130 32.41 17.31 3.22
N PRO A 131 31.75 18.37 2.72
CA PRO A 131 31.98 19.72 3.20
C PRO A 131 31.62 19.84 4.68
N VAL A 132 32.49 20.48 5.46
CA VAL A 132 32.18 20.96 6.81
C VAL A 132 32.11 22.48 6.76
N CYS A 133 31.14 23.01 7.51
CA CYS A 133 31.05 24.43 7.82
C CYS A 133 30.95 24.56 9.33
N GLY A 134 31.53 25.61 9.91
CA GLY A 134 31.45 25.86 11.33
C GLY A 134 32.04 27.20 11.74
N ILE A 135 31.96 27.49 13.03
CA ILE A 135 32.29 28.78 13.61
C ILE A 135 33.39 28.58 14.65
N ARG A 136 34.38 29.47 14.66
CA ARG A 136 35.37 29.63 15.73
C ARG A 136 35.44 31.12 16.10
N GLY A 137 35.17 31.47 17.34
CA GLY A 137 35.03 32.85 17.79
C GLY A 137 33.99 33.60 16.94
N LYS A 138 34.47 34.59 16.17
CA LYS A 138 33.68 35.40 15.23
C LYS A 138 33.94 35.07 13.75
N THR A 139 34.67 33.99 13.46
CA THR A 139 35.01 33.56 12.10
C THR A 139 34.10 32.42 11.65
N LEU A 140 33.57 32.53 10.43
CA LEU A 140 32.90 31.44 9.72
C LEU A 140 33.90 30.68 8.84
N ILE A 141 34.01 29.37 8.99
CA ILE A 141 34.88 28.48 8.18
C ILE A 141 34.00 27.60 7.29
N ILE A 142 34.33 27.51 6.00
CA ILE A 142 33.56 26.77 4.98
C ILE A 142 34.51 25.98 4.09
N ASN A 143 34.31 24.65 3.97
CA ASN A 143 35.06 23.82 3.04
C ASN A 143 34.37 23.68 1.68
N LEU A 144 35.07 24.05 0.61
CA LEU A 144 34.61 23.96 -0.78
C LEU A 144 35.37 22.85 -1.53
N PRO A 145 34.76 22.22 -2.56
CA PRO A 145 35.44 21.23 -3.41
C PRO A 145 36.74 21.77 -4.04
N GLY A 146 37.72 20.91 -4.29
CA GLY A 146 39.02 21.32 -4.88
C GLY A 146 38.98 21.75 -6.35
N SER A 147 37.90 21.46 -7.08
CA SER A 147 37.77 21.85 -8.49
C SER A 147 37.20 23.28 -8.63
N LYS A 148 37.80 24.12 -9.48
CA LYS A 148 37.36 25.51 -9.75
C LYS A 148 35.85 25.63 -10.01
N LYS A 149 35.27 24.67 -10.74
CA LYS A 149 33.83 24.62 -11.00
C LYS A 149 33.04 24.34 -9.70
N GLY A 150 33.38 23.26 -9.00
CA GLY A 150 32.68 22.87 -7.77
C GLY A 150 32.81 23.87 -6.63
N SER A 151 33.95 24.56 -6.47
CA SER A 151 34.10 25.62 -5.47
C SER A 151 33.25 26.85 -5.80
N GLN A 152 33.21 27.26 -7.07
CA GLN A 152 32.37 28.35 -7.54
C GLN A 152 30.86 28.05 -7.36
N GLU A 153 30.41 26.86 -7.76
CA GLU A 153 29.01 26.46 -7.62
C GLU A 153 28.61 26.35 -6.14
N CYS A 154 29.44 25.71 -5.30
CA CYS A 154 29.19 25.65 -3.85
C CYS A 154 29.13 27.03 -3.21
N PHE A 155 30.04 27.95 -3.56
CA PHE A 155 30.02 29.34 -3.07
C PHE A 155 28.73 30.06 -3.47
N GLN A 156 28.27 29.91 -4.73
CA GLN A 156 27.03 30.51 -5.20
C GLN A 156 25.78 29.97 -4.47
N PHE A 157 25.75 28.69 -4.08
CA PHE A 157 24.60 28.12 -3.35
C PHE A 157 24.43 28.67 -1.92
N ILE A 158 25.51 29.11 -1.28
CA ILE A 158 25.47 29.67 0.09
C ILE A 158 25.47 31.21 0.12
N LEU A 159 25.83 31.85 -1.00
CA LEU A 159 25.96 33.30 -1.10
C LEU A 159 24.75 34.10 -0.58
N PRO A 160 23.48 33.71 -0.81
CA PRO A 160 22.33 34.46 -0.29
C PRO A 160 22.27 34.56 1.25
N ALA A 161 22.83 33.58 1.97
CA ALA A 161 22.87 33.58 3.43
C ALA A 161 24.19 34.14 4.00
N LEU A 162 25.23 34.24 3.16
CA LEU A 162 26.61 34.48 3.60
C LEU A 162 26.85 35.87 4.23
N PRO A 163 26.34 36.99 3.67
CA PRO A 163 26.48 38.31 4.32
C PRO A 163 25.79 38.37 5.69
N HIS A 164 24.56 37.85 5.80
CA HIS A 164 23.80 37.87 7.05
C HIS A 164 24.43 36.99 8.13
N ALA A 165 24.93 35.80 7.77
CA ALA A 165 25.66 34.93 8.69
C ALA A 165 26.93 35.61 9.24
N ILE A 166 27.62 36.41 8.43
CA ILE A 166 28.80 37.17 8.84
C ILE A 166 28.41 38.37 9.72
N ASP A 167 27.42 39.17 9.33
CA ASP A 167 26.97 40.32 10.13
C ASP A 167 26.37 39.89 11.50
N LEU A 168 25.74 38.71 11.58
CA LEU A 168 25.36 38.07 12.85
C LEU A 168 26.56 37.76 13.76
N LEU A 169 27.62 37.14 13.22
CA LEU A 169 28.85 36.82 13.99
C LEU A 169 29.65 38.05 14.40
N ARG A 170 29.39 39.20 13.76
CA ARG A 170 30.00 40.50 14.05
C ARG A 170 29.20 41.35 15.04
N ASP A 171 28.07 40.87 15.54
CA ASP A 171 27.12 41.62 16.38
C ASP A 171 26.58 42.90 15.70
N ALA A 172 26.40 42.90 14.38
CA ALA A 172 26.01 44.08 13.59
C ALA A 172 24.48 44.37 13.66
N VAL A 173 24.00 44.68 14.88
CA VAL A 173 22.57 44.73 15.27
C VAL A 173 21.64 45.46 14.30
N VAL A 174 22.08 46.56 13.69
CA VAL A 174 21.25 47.36 12.76
C VAL A 174 20.88 46.54 11.52
N LYS A 175 21.87 46.09 10.73
CA LYS A 175 21.66 45.30 9.51
C LYS A 175 20.89 43.99 9.76
N VAL A 176 21.05 43.41 10.95
CA VAL A 176 20.33 42.19 11.32
C VAL A 176 18.82 42.46 11.37
N LYS A 177 18.37 43.63 11.84
CA LYS A 177 16.96 44.05 11.78
C LYS A 177 16.49 44.28 10.36
N ASP A 178 17.23 45.06 9.56
CA ASP A 178 16.87 45.39 8.18
C ASP A 178 16.57 44.13 7.35
N VAL A 179 17.31 43.04 7.59
CA VAL A 179 17.10 41.73 6.94
C VAL A 179 15.92 40.95 7.53
N HIS A 180 15.58 41.09 8.82
CA HIS A 180 14.40 40.45 9.38
C HIS A 180 13.10 41.12 8.90
N GLU A 181 13.04 42.45 8.88
CA GLU A 181 11.89 43.21 8.35
C GLU A 181 11.66 42.84 6.87
N ALA A 182 12.72 42.77 6.06
CA ALA A 182 12.64 42.33 4.65
C ALA A 182 12.28 40.84 4.44
N LEU A 183 12.27 40.02 5.48
CA LEU A 183 11.85 38.61 5.45
C LEU A 183 10.42 38.41 6.01
N GLU A 184 9.93 39.31 6.86
CA GLU A 184 8.54 39.30 7.36
C GLU A 184 7.53 39.68 6.25
N ASP A 185 7.93 40.50 5.28
CA ASP A 185 7.13 40.85 4.08
C ASP A 185 6.99 39.70 3.06
N LEU A 186 7.63 38.54 3.27
CA LEU A 186 7.51 37.39 2.36
C LEU A 186 6.24 36.58 2.65
N PRO A 187 5.46 36.18 1.61
CA PRO A 187 4.23 35.42 1.80
C PRO A 187 4.53 34.06 2.46
N SER A 188 3.87 33.79 3.58
CA SER A 188 4.15 32.62 4.41
C SER A 188 3.95 31.31 3.64
N PRO A 189 4.83 30.31 3.82
CA PRO A 189 4.59 28.98 3.25
C PRO A 189 3.31 28.37 3.86
N PRO A 190 2.50 27.62 3.07
CA PRO A 190 1.24 27.09 3.55
C PRO A 190 1.45 26.13 4.74
N PRO A 191 0.59 26.16 5.77
CA PRO A 191 0.78 25.40 6.99
C PRO A 191 0.73 23.88 6.74
N PRO A 192 1.44 23.07 7.54
CA PRO A 192 1.37 21.62 7.45
C PRO A 192 -0.05 21.14 7.78
N LEU A 193 -0.64 20.32 6.90
CA LEU A 193 -1.99 19.79 7.07
C LEU A 193 -2.05 18.81 8.25
N SER A 194 -2.69 19.23 9.33
CA SER A 194 -3.15 18.38 10.42
C SER A 194 -4.14 17.31 9.93
N PRO A 195 -4.23 16.13 10.57
CA PRO A 195 -5.09 15.05 10.12
C PRO A 195 -6.59 15.38 10.26
N PRO A 196 -7.44 14.92 9.34
CA PRO A 196 -8.88 15.19 9.39
C PRO A 196 -9.55 14.35 10.48
N LEU A 197 -10.16 14.99 11.47
CA LEU A 197 -11.23 14.40 12.27
C LEU A 197 -12.58 14.81 11.68
N THR A 198 -13.34 13.82 11.21
CA THR A 198 -14.70 13.98 10.74
C THR A 198 -15.65 14.25 11.89
N LEU A 199 -16.56 15.21 11.74
CA LEU A 199 -17.80 15.23 12.52
C LEU A 199 -18.89 15.97 11.75
N ASN A 200 -20.04 15.32 11.59
CA ASN A 200 -21.28 16.00 11.25
C ASN A 200 -22.45 15.22 11.86
N SER A 201 -22.95 15.71 13.00
CA SER A 201 -24.16 15.24 13.69
C SER A 201 -24.65 16.41 14.52
N ILE A 202 -25.90 16.84 14.32
CA ILE A 202 -26.42 18.09 14.89
C ILE A 202 -27.33 17.82 16.09
N ALA A 203 -27.06 18.58 17.16
CA ALA A 203 -27.91 18.89 18.31
C ALA A 203 -28.50 17.74 19.17
N CYS A 204 -28.06 17.71 20.42
CA CYS A 204 -29.01 17.81 21.54
C CYS A 204 -28.45 18.80 22.58
N THR A 205 -29.30 19.33 23.46
CA THR A 205 -28.99 20.44 24.37
C THR A 205 -28.50 19.99 25.73
N GLN A 206 -27.65 20.78 26.41
CA GLN A 206 -27.96 21.45 27.71
C GLN A 206 -26.76 22.14 28.38
N THR A 207 -27.09 23.23 29.12
CA THR A 207 -26.43 23.81 30.31
C THR A 207 -24.91 24.13 30.34
N GLU A 208 -24.64 25.44 30.35
CA GLU A 208 -23.79 26.19 31.31
C GLU A 208 -23.01 25.42 32.41
N ASP A 209 -21.75 25.84 32.65
CA ASP A 209 -21.42 26.59 33.89
C ASP A 209 -20.19 27.53 33.68
N LYS A 210 -19.87 28.35 34.71
CA LYS A 210 -19.13 29.64 34.66
C LYS A 210 -17.60 29.54 34.72
N GLY A 211 -16.92 30.67 34.43
CA GLY A 211 -15.44 30.72 34.35
C GLY A 211 -14.67 32.04 34.58
N VAL A 212 -15.27 33.16 35.06
CA VAL A 212 -14.59 34.43 35.50
C VAL A 212 -13.96 35.26 34.34
N GLN A 213 -14.45 36.46 33.99
CA GLN A 213 -14.08 37.84 34.45
C GLN A 213 -12.55 38.14 34.43
N CYS A 214 -12.06 39.34 34.10
CA CYS A 214 -12.63 40.71 33.96
C CYS A 214 -12.78 41.13 32.48
N GLU A 215 -13.74 41.97 32.04
CA GLU A 215 -14.03 43.39 32.38
C GLU A 215 -12.93 44.37 31.95
N ASP A 216 -13.28 45.23 30.96
CA ASP A 216 -13.01 46.69 30.88
C ASP A 216 -13.84 47.30 29.71
N ASP A 217 -14.80 48.15 30.09
CA ASP A 217 -15.50 49.28 29.40
C ASP A 217 -15.96 49.23 27.91
N ASP A 218 -17.30 49.17 27.76
CA ASP A 218 -18.23 50.10 27.06
C ASP A 218 -17.76 50.99 25.87
N ASP A 219 -18.50 50.96 24.75
CA ASP A 219 -19.39 52.08 24.35
C ASP A 219 -20.29 51.76 23.12
N ASP A 220 -21.53 52.24 23.20
CA ASP A 220 -22.54 52.60 22.17
C ASP A 220 -23.08 51.63 21.07
N GLU A 221 -24.42 51.51 21.12
CA GLU A 221 -25.39 51.14 20.07
C GLU A 221 -25.48 52.28 18.99
N ASP A 222 -26.19 52.23 17.84
CA ASP A 222 -27.22 51.34 17.33
C ASP A 222 -27.46 51.50 15.79
N ASP A 223 -28.38 50.68 15.24
CA ASP A 223 -29.31 50.91 14.11
C ASP A 223 -28.88 51.15 12.63
N GLU A 224 -29.13 50.11 11.81
CA GLU A 224 -29.95 50.04 10.58
C GLU A 224 -29.81 50.93 9.29
N LYS A 225 -29.82 50.20 8.14
CA LYS A 225 -30.55 50.44 6.85
C LYS A 225 -30.51 51.86 6.20
N MET A 226 -30.01 52.03 4.96
CA MET A 226 -30.69 51.58 3.73
C MET A 226 -29.90 51.82 2.41
N LYS A 227 -30.10 50.90 1.46
CA LYS A 227 -30.23 51.06 -0.02
C LYS A 227 -29.26 51.91 -0.85
N ASP A 228 -28.63 51.20 -1.79
CA ASP A 228 -28.63 51.45 -3.25
C ASP A 228 -28.52 52.89 -3.80
N ARG A 229 -27.43 53.14 -4.54
CA ARG A 229 -27.52 53.91 -5.79
C ARG A 229 -26.45 53.54 -6.81
N CYS A 230 -26.86 53.35 -8.06
CA CYS A 230 -26.01 52.98 -9.20
C CYS A 230 -26.15 54.02 -10.32
N LEU A 231 -25.03 54.35 -10.98
CA LEU A 231 -24.92 55.01 -12.28
C LEU A 231 -23.71 54.34 -13.00
N VAL A 232 -23.86 53.66 -14.15
CA VAL A 232 -24.00 54.21 -15.52
C VAL A 232 -22.73 54.98 -15.92
N SER A 233 -21.92 54.53 -16.89
CA SER A 233 -22.20 54.39 -18.35
C SER A 233 -21.22 53.39 -19.03
N THR A 234 -21.33 52.88 -20.27
CA THR A 234 -22.31 52.94 -21.39
C THR A 234 -21.96 51.86 -22.44
N GLU A 235 -22.98 51.34 -23.16
CA GLU A 235 -22.92 50.76 -24.53
C GLU A 235 -22.01 49.51 -24.80
N ASP A 236 -22.27 48.61 -25.76
CA ASP A 236 -23.26 48.61 -26.85
C ASP A 236 -23.86 47.18 -27.12
N HIS A 237 -24.76 47.07 -28.10
CA HIS A 237 -25.62 45.91 -28.39
C HIS A 237 -24.94 44.63 -28.90
N HIS A 238 -25.53 43.46 -28.55
CA HIS A 238 -26.27 42.61 -29.51
C HIS A 238 -27.08 41.49 -28.81
N THR A 239 -28.25 41.16 -29.34
CA THR A 239 -29.14 40.09 -28.83
C THR A 239 -29.60 39.15 -29.93
N HIS A 240 -29.71 37.85 -29.62
CA HIS A 240 -30.54 36.89 -30.36
C HIS A 240 -31.13 35.86 -29.39
N HIS A 241 -32.45 35.62 -29.49
CA HIS A 241 -33.15 34.58 -28.74
C HIS A 241 -33.03 33.21 -29.43
N HIS A 242 -33.10 32.11 -28.66
CA HIS A 242 -34.04 31.01 -28.96
C HIS A 242 -34.35 30.08 -27.76
N HIS A 243 -35.65 29.81 -27.60
CA HIS A 243 -36.38 28.71 -26.92
C HIS A 243 -35.69 27.66 -26.01
N SER A 244 -35.99 27.78 -24.71
CA SER A 244 -36.78 26.82 -23.88
C SER A 244 -36.70 25.29 -24.12
N HIS A 245 -36.25 24.55 -23.08
CA HIS A 245 -36.86 23.35 -22.43
C HIS A 245 -35.78 22.66 -21.54
N SER A 246 -36.06 21.69 -20.64
CA SER A 246 -37.00 21.59 -19.50
C SER A 246 -36.72 20.28 -18.71
N HIS A 247 -36.90 20.30 -17.38
CA HIS A 247 -36.98 19.15 -16.44
C HIS A 247 -35.71 18.37 -16.00
N GLY A 248 -35.87 17.75 -14.81
CA GLY A 248 -34.85 17.07 -14.00
C GLY A 248 -34.88 17.61 -12.55
N HIS A 249 -36.00 17.59 -11.82
CA HIS A 249 -36.60 16.42 -11.16
C HIS A 249 -35.60 15.62 -10.29
N ASN A 250 -35.42 16.06 -9.05
CA ASN A 250 -34.85 15.26 -7.96
C ASN A 250 -35.93 14.36 -7.34
N SER A 251 -35.54 13.21 -6.80
CA SER A 251 -36.37 12.38 -5.93
C SER A 251 -35.60 12.04 -4.65
N HIS A 252 -36.26 12.21 -3.50
CA HIS A 252 -35.76 11.78 -2.19
C HIS A 252 -36.52 10.54 -1.74
N ILE A 253 -35.84 9.62 -1.07
CA ILE A 253 -36.43 8.44 -0.43
C ILE A 253 -36.25 8.58 1.08
N THR A 254 -37.32 8.34 1.83
CA THR A 254 -37.41 8.49 3.29
C THR A 254 -37.80 7.14 3.91
N ALA A 255 -37.32 6.82 5.11
CA ALA A 255 -37.63 5.56 5.80
C ALA A 255 -37.96 5.77 7.29
N ALA A 256 -39.00 5.07 7.79
CA ALA A 256 -39.47 5.03 9.18
C ALA A 256 -40.38 3.79 9.38
N ALA A 257 -40.67 3.27 10.59
CA ALA A 257 -40.15 3.58 11.93
C ALA A 257 -39.47 2.34 12.60
N ILE A 258 -39.98 1.54 13.57
CA ILE A 258 -41.23 1.45 14.37
C ILE A 258 -40.85 1.18 15.86
N ALA A 259 -41.79 1.33 16.80
CA ALA A 259 -41.53 1.64 18.21
C ALA A 259 -41.47 0.47 19.25
N ALA A 260 -40.67 0.73 20.30
CA ALA A 260 -40.93 0.59 21.76
C ALA A 260 -41.71 -0.60 22.39
N LYS A 261 -41.29 -0.97 23.62
CA LYS A 261 -42.11 -1.68 24.61
C LYS A 261 -41.83 -1.19 26.05
N LYS A 262 -42.85 -1.17 26.92
CA LYS A 262 -42.80 -0.66 28.31
C LYS A 262 -42.07 -1.64 29.26
N GLY A 263 -41.51 -1.14 30.37
CA GLY A 263 -40.86 -1.94 31.42
C GLY A 263 -41.11 -1.43 32.85
N LYS A 264 -40.49 -2.06 33.86
CA LYS A 264 -40.31 -1.58 35.26
C LYS A 264 -39.11 -2.30 35.94
N PRO A 265 -38.60 -1.84 37.10
CA PRO A 265 -37.16 -1.92 37.42
C PRO A 265 -36.79 -2.75 38.68
N GLN A 266 -35.47 -2.91 38.93
CA GLN A 266 -34.83 -2.83 40.27
C GLN A 266 -33.28 -2.88 40.18
N HIS A 267 -32.58 -2.12 41.06
CA HIS A 267 -31.21 -2.24 41.64
C HIS A 267 -29.99 -2.72 40.78
N HIS A 268 -28.71 -2.40 41.07
CA HIS A 268 -28.01 -1.35 41.84
C HIS A 268 -26.50 -1.45 41.50
N ASN A 269 -25.82 -0.31 41.27
CA ASN A 269 -24.36 -0.07 41.42
C ASN A 269 -23.39 -1.05 40.66
N HIS A 270 -22.07 -0.85 40.55
CA HIS A 270 -21.15 0.24 40.89
C HIS A 270 -20.28 0.58 39.67
N ALA A 271 -19.80 1.82 39.56
CA ALA A 271 -18.65 2.14 38.72
C ALA A 271 -17.34 1.97 39.51
N VAL A 272 -16.26 1.53 38.84
CA VAL A 272 -14.88 1.61 39.34
C VAL A 272 -13.99 2.10 38.21
N VAL A 273 -13.15 3.10 38.52
CA VAL A 273 -12.18 3.71 37.60
C VAL A 273 -10.77 3.25 37.97
N MET A 274 -9.96 2.96 36.95
CA MET A 274 -8.51 2.81 37.04
C MET A 274 -7.88 3.33 35.72
N ALA A 275 -6.66 3.86 35.65
CA ALA A 275 -5.82 4.67 36.56
C ALA A 275 -4.57 5.08 35.76
N LYS A 276 -3.93 6.22 36.07
CA LYS A 276 -2.57 6.58 35.60
C LYS A 276 -1.71 6.89 36.83
N GLY A 277 -0.45 6.44 36.91
CA GLY A 277 0.41 6.79 38.05
C GLY A 277 1.73 6.00 38.24
N SER A 278 2.71 6.28 37.38
CA SER A 278 4.18 6.29 37.57
C SER A 278 4.84 5.94 38.95
N GLN A 279 5.75 4.93 38.91
CA GLN A 279 7.21 5.01 39.24
C GLN A 279 7.85 5.01 40.68
N TYR A 280 9.00 4.28 40.74
CA TYR A 280 10.27 4.47 41.53
C TYR A 280 10.48 4.01 43.02
N LEU A 281 11.13 2.82 43.19
CA LEU A 281 12.22 2.41 44.15
C LEU A 281 12.07 2.54 45.71
N PRO A 282 12.99 2.00 46.56
CA PRO A 282 13.57 0.64 46.60
C PRO A 282 13.69 -0.06 48.01
N GLY A 283 13.35 -1.36 48.10
CA GLY A 283 14.01 -2.46 48.88
C GLY A 283 14.19 -2.45 50.43
N LEU A 284 14.01 -3.62 51.08
CA LEU A 284 14.94 -4.21 52.09
C LEU A 284 14.63 -5.69 52.51
N VAL A 285 15.70 -6.48 52.71
CA VAL A 285 15.91 -7.79 53.43
C VAL A 285 14.93 -9.00 53.41
N SER A 286 15.47 -10.12 52.87
CA SER A 286 15.53 -11.52 53.39
C SER A 286 14.31 -12.31 53.91
N ASN A 287 14.06 -13.48 53.31
CA ASN A 287 14.46 -14.79 53.90
C ASN A 287 14.42 -15.97 52.88
N LEU A 288 15.32 -16.95 53.07
CA LEU A 288 15.57 -18.20 52.30
C LEU A 288 16.38 -19.15 53.22
N PRO A 289 16.58 -20.47 52.95
CA PRO A 289 16.10 -21.36 51.88
C PRO A 289 15.36 -22.60 52.51
N PRO A 290 15.35 -23.85 51.98
CA PRO A 290 15.60 -24.37 50.62
C PRO A 290 14.45 -25.26 50.06
N ALA A 291 14.62 -25.80 48.86
CA ALA A 291 13.75 -26.82 48.26
C ALA A 291 14.29 -28.26 48.44
N PRO A 292 13.43 -29.29 48.53
CA PRO A 292 13.77 -30.70 48.26
C PRO A 292 13.15 -31.24 46.94
N PRO A 293 13.61 -32.41 46.40
CA PRO A 293 13.40 -32.79 45.00
C PRO A 293 12.60 -34.12 44.81
N HIS A 294 12.97 -34.92 43.78
CA HIS A 294 12.54 -36.29 43.40
C HIS A 294 11.39 -36.39 42.37
N TYR A 295 11.40 -37.29 41.36
CA TYR A 295 12.39 -38.31 40.93
C TYR A 295 12.36 -38.55 39.39
N THR A 296 13.46 -39.05 38.82
CA THR A 296 13.55 -39.73 37.49
C THR A 296 13.32 -41.25 37.67
N CYS A 297 13.40 -42.21 36.72
CA CYS A 297 14.03 -42.34 35.39
C CYS A 297 13.55 -43.65 34.69
N SER A 298 13.83 -43.84 33.38
CA SER A 298 14.16 -45.13 32.66
C SER A 298 13.24 -46.39 32.75
N CYS A 299 13.20 -47.37 31.82
CA CYS A 299 13.63 -47.55 30.41
C CYS A 299 13.05 -48.90 29.86
N SER A 300 12.99 -49.07 28.53
CA SER A 300 13.11 -50.32 27.71
C SER A 300 12.35 -51.63 28.07
N GLY A 301 11.69 -52.25 27.08
CA GLY A 301 11.22 -53.65 27.10
C GLY A 301 10.61 -54.12 25.77
N ASP A 302 10.78 -55.40 25.43
CA ASP A 302 10.44 -55.98 24.11
C ASP A 302 9.05 -56.65 23.99
N GLN A 303 8.70 -56.96 22.74
CA GLN A 303 7.57 -57.73 22.17
C GLN A 303 7.12 -59.05 22.87
N PRO A 304 6.03 -59.73 22.42
CA PRO A 304 4.81 -59.33 21.66
C PRO A 304 3.50 -59.84 22.33
N VAL A 305 2.33 -59.81 21.64
CA VAL A 305 1.36 -60.96 21.46
C VAL A 305 -0.11 -60.55 21.14
N MET A 306 -0.61 -61.07 20.00
CA MET A 306 -1.99 -61.47 19.59
C MET A 306 -3.21 -60.51 19.50
N ILE A 307 -4.09 -60.94 18.59
CA ILE A 307 -5.40 -60.43 18.15
C ILE A 307 -6.53 -61.21 18.88
N PRO A 308 -7.75 -60.66 18.99
CA PRO A 308 -8.97 -61.48 18.99
C PRO A 308 -9.93 -61.14 17.82
N ASP A 309 -10.28 -62.16 17.02
CA ASP A 309 -11.29 -62.10 15.94
C ASP A 309 -12.67 -62.63 16.39
N SER A 310 -13.75 -61.98 15.93
CA SER A 310 -15.11 -62.57 15.78
C SER A 310 -15.98 -61.65 14.89
N ILE A 311 -16.07 -61.84 13.56
CA ILE A 311 -16.77 -62.88 12.75
C ILE A 311 -18.31 -62.71 12.71
N ILE A 312 -18.90 -62.94 11.52
CA ILE A 312 -20.31 -62.72 11.09
C ILE A 312 -20.57 -61.23 10.76
N SER A 313 -21.11 -60.81 9.61
CA SER A 313 -21.43 -61.40 8.28
C SER A 313 -21.68 -60.20 7.29
N ARG A 314 -21.83 -60.31 5.95
CA ARG A 314 -21.98 -61.42 4.97
C ARG A 314 -21.49 -60.93 3.59
N GLY A 315 -21.72 -61.66 2.48
CA GLY A 315 -21.46 -61.16 1.12
C GLY A 315 -22.31 -61.79 0.01
N VAL A 316 -22.47 -61.07 -1.11
CA VAL A 316 -23.02 -61.54 -2.40
C VAL A 316 -22.21 -60.88 -3.53
N GLN A 317 -21.76 -61.67 -4.52
CA GLN A 317 -21.08 -61.15 -5.72
C GLN A 317 -22.06 -60.86 -6.85
N VAL A 318 -21.76 -59.87 -7.68
CA VAL A 318 -22.21 -59.80 -9.07
C VAL A 318 -20.99 -59.44 -9.93
N LEU A 319 -20.82 -60.15 -11.05
CA LEU A 319 -19.69 -59.99 -11.98
C LEU A 319 -20.05 -58.99 -13.10
N PRO A 320 -19.11 -58.18 -13.61
CA PRO A 320 -19.24 -57.57 -14.93
C PRO A 320 -19.13 -58.64 -16.03
N ARG A 321 -19.67 -58.37 -17.21
CA ARG A 321 -19.63 -59.28 -18.37
C ARG A 321 -19.43 -58.50 -19.66
N ASP A 322 -18.61 -59.02 -20.55
CA ASP A 322 -18.21 -58.40 -21.81
C ASP A 322 -19.33 -58.35 -22.86
N THR A 323 -19.27 -57.40 -23.81
CA THR A 323 -18.92 -57.73 -25.22
C THR A 323 -18.87 -56.53 -26.18
N THR A 324 -17.76 -56.46 -26.93
CA THR A 324 -17.52 -55.98 -28.31
C THR A 324 -18.65 -55.39 -29.18
N SER A 325 -18.34 -54.37 -30.01
CA SER A 325 -18.21 -54.53 -31.48
C SER A 325 -17.80 -53.25 -32.27
N LEU A 326 -16.89 -53.41 -33.26
CA LEU A 326 -16.81 -52.81 -34.63
C LEU A 326 -17.16 -51.30 -34.85
N SER A 327 -16.42 -50.42 -35.56
CA SER A 327 -15.42 -50.46 -36.67
C SER A 327 -15.96 -49.75 -37.93
N THR A 328 -15.30 -48.66 -38.40
CA THR A 328 -15.00 -48.35 -39.83
C THR A 328 -14.24 -47.02 -40.02
N THR A 329 -13.54 -46.87 -41.15
CA THR A 329 -12.86 -45.63 -41.65
C THR A 329 -13.27 -45.40 -43.12
N PRO A 330 -13.19 -44.18 -43.68
CA PRO A 330 -11.98 -43.69 -44.40
C PRO A 330 -11.55 -42.27 -43.92
N SER A 331 -10.31 -41.78 -44.01
CA SER A 331 -9.33 -41.68 -45.11
C SER A 331 -9.67 -40.66 -46.21
N GLU A 332 -8.98 -39.50 -46.22
CA GLU A 332 -8.19 -39.09 -47.39
C GLU A 332 -7.13 -38.00 -47.07
N SER A 333 -6.12 -37.86 -47.94
CA SER A 333 -5.09 -36.81 -47.90
C SER A 333 -4.26 -36.78 -49.20
N PRO A 334 -3.75 -35.63 -49.67
CA PRO A 334 -2.70 -35.57 -50.69
C PRO A 334 -1.36 -34.98 -50.18
N ARG A 335 -0.25 -35.52 -50.70
CA ARG A 335 1.13 -35.03 -50.51
C ARG A 335 1.61 -34.19 -51.70
N ALA A 336 2.64 -33.38 -51.47
CA ALA A 336 3.59 -32.92 -52.50
C ALA A 336 5.04 -32.96 -51.94
N GLN A 337 6.06 -33.15 -52.79
CA GLN A 337 7.46 -33.43 -52.42
C GLN A 337 8.44 -32.93 -53.51
N ALA A 338 9.70 -32.53 -53.26
CA ALA A 338 10.44 -32.32 -52.00
C ALA A 338 11.33 -31.02 -52.06
N THR A 339 12.64 -30.93 -52.36
CA THR A 339 13.72 -31.88 -52.70
C THR A 339 15.13 -31.31 -52.35
N SER A 340 15.82 -31.85 -51.32
CA SER A 340 17.31 -31.81 -51.13
C SER A 340 17.96 -30.42 -50.80
N ARG A 341 19.17 -30.26 -50.21
CA ARG A 341 20.30 -31.16 -49.80
C ARG A 341 20.86 -30.77 -48.40
N LEU A 342 21.89 -31.51 -47.96
CA LEU A 342 22.79 -31.33 -46.80
C LEU A 342 23.50 -29.94 -46.80
N SER A 343 24.15 -29.42 -45.72
CA SER A 343 24.87 -30.13 -44.64
C SER A 343 24.99 -29.39 -43.29
N THR A 344 24.98 -30.20 -42.21
CA THR A 344 25.79 -30.12 -40.97
C THR A 344 26.12 -28.77 -40.29
N ALA A 345 25.53 -28.57 -39.10
CA ALA A 345 26.28 -28.28 -37.87
C ALA A 345 25.43 -28.73 -36.67
N SER A 346 25.99 -29.53 -35.75
CA SER A 346 25.22 -30.18 -34.67
C SER A 346 25.91 -30.11 -33.32
N CYS A 347 25.25 -29.51 -32.33
CA CYS A 347 25.56 -29.64 -30.90
C CYS A 347 24.26 -29.92 -30.10
N PRO A 348 24.33 -30.56 -28.92
CA PRO A 348 23.25 -31.44 -28.46
C PRO A 348 22.27 -30.77 -27.49
N THR A 349 20.99 -31.10 -27.61
CA THR A 349 19.99 -30.92 -26.55
C THR A 349 20.19 -31.96 -25.44
N PRO A 350 20.16 -31.58 -24.15
CA PRO A 350 20.06 -32.54 -23.05
C PRO A 350 18.76 -33.33 -23.14
N LYS A 351 18.84 -34.66 -23.00
CA LYS A 351 17.66 -35.53 -23.04
C LYS A 351 16.93 -35.50 -21.70
N VAL A 352 15.61 -35.38 -21.73
CA VAL A 352 14.75 -35.71 -20.59
C VAL A 352 14.93 -37.19 -20.28
N GLN A 353 15.54 -37.53 -19.14
CA GLN A 353 15.52 -38.87 -18.58
C GLN A 353 14.55 -38.92 -17.42
N SER A 354 13.39 -39.54 -17.64
CA SER A 354 12.55 -40.02 -16.54
C SER A 354 13.34 -41.09 -15.77
N ARG A 355 13.72 -40.77 -14.53
CA ARG A 355 14.20 -41.75 -13.55
C ARG A 355 13.09 -41.97 -12.52
N CYS A 356 12.30 -43.01 -12.73
CA CYS A 356 11.51 -43.59 -11.65
C CYS A 356 12.49 -44.26 -10.67
N GLY A 357 12.86 -43.53 -9.62
CA GLY A 357 13.69 -44.02 -8.51
C GLY A 357 12.84 -44.80 -7.50
N SER A 358 13.44 -45.81 -6.86
CA SER A 358 12.81 -46.61 -5.82
C SER A 358 12.46 -45.78 -4.58
N LYS A 359 11.38 -46.16 -3.88
CA LYS A 359 10.99 -45.59 -2.59
C LYS A 359 11.96 -45.96 -1.46
N GLU A 360 13.09 -45.27 -1.37
CA GLU A 360 13.96 -45.20 -0.18
C GLU A 360 14.96 -44.05 -0.35
N ASN A 361 15.41 -43.46 0.77
CA ASN A 361 16.35 -42.32 0.82
C ASN A 361 15.85 -40.95 0.30
N ILE A 362 14.68 -40.48 0.76
CA ILE A 362 14.59 -39.07 1.21
C ILE A 362 14.91 -39.05 2.71
N LEU A 363 16.15 -39.40 3.03
CA LEU A 363 16.76 -38.97 4.29
C LEU A 363 17.05 -37.49 4.13
N ARG A 364 16.53 -36.64 5.03
CA ARG A 364 16.84 -35.20 5.04
C ARG A 364 18.36 -35.03 5.01
N ALA A 365 18.89 -34.39 3.98
CA ALA A 365 20.28 -33.96 3.98
C ALA A 365 20.44 -32.90 5.07
N SER A 366 21.18 -33.22 6.14
CA SER A 366 21.38 -32.31 7.28
C SER A 366 22.16 -31.04 6.93
N HIS A 367 22.81 -31.04 5.76
CA HIS A 367 23.67 -29.99 5.24
C HIS A 367 23.47 -29.86 3.72
N SER A 368 23.62 -28.63 3.22
CA SER A 368 23.60 -28.26 1.81
C SER A 368 24.84 -28.76 1.06
N ALA A 369 24.70 -28.96 -0.25
CA ALA A 369 25.80 -29.25 -1.18
C ALA A 369 26.40 -27.97 -1.83
N VAL A 370 25.97 -26.77 -1.43
CA VAL A 370 26.48 -25.49 -1.94
C VAL A 370 27.88 -25.19 -1.40
N ASP A 371 28.88 -25.32 -2.26
CA ASP A 371 30.29 -25.09 -1.93
C ASP A 371 30.65 -23.60 -1.80
N ILE A 372 30.55 -23.09 -0.57
CA ILE A 372 30.94 -21.72 -0.18
C ILE A 372 32.46 -21.45 -0.25
N THR A 373 33.32 -22.47 -0.37
CA THR A 373 34.79 -22.28 -0.32
C THR A 373 35.36 -21.67 -1.60
N LYS A 374 34.66 -21.82 -2.73
CA LYS A 374 35.16 -21.47 -4.07
C LYS A 374 34.91 -20.00 -4.47
N VAL A 375 34.90 -19.08 -3.51
CA VAL A 375 34.63 -17.63 -3.67
C VAL A 375 35.27 -16.99 -4.92
N ALA A 376 36.55 -17.29 -5.18
CA ALA A 376 37.28 -16.74 -6.33
C ALA A 376 36.70 -17.14 -7.69
N ARG A 377 36.04 -18.30 -7.78
CA ARG A 377 35.42 -18.85 -9.00
C ARG A 377 33.94 -18.45 -9.17
N ARG A 378 33.39 -17.59 -8.31
CA ARG A 378 31.98 -17.16 -8.42
C ARG A 378 31.70 -16.47 -9.76
N HIS A 379 30.48 -16.66 -10.26
CA HIS A 379 30.03 -16.07 -11.53
C HIS A 379 30.16 -14.54 -11.53
N ARG A 380 30.85 -13.99 -12.53
CA ARG A 380 30.98 -12.53 -12.74
C ARG A 380 29.89 -11.95 -13.64
N MET A 381 29.17 -12.81 -14.36
CA MET A 381 27.92 -12.52 -15.08
C MET A 381 26.87 -13.49 -14.58
N SER A 382 25.64 -13.04 -14.35
CA SER A 382 24.57 -13.92 -13.85
C SER A 382 24.30 -15.07 -14.84
N PRO A 383 24.23 -16.34 -14.38
CA PRO A 383 23.97 -17.48 -15.26
C PRO A 383 22.55 -17.48 -15.85
N PHE A 384 21.62 -16.75 -15.24
CA PHE A 384 20.25 -16.63 -15.72
C PHE A 384 20.13 -15.57 -16.83
N PRO A 385 19.45 -15.86 -17.95
CA PRO A 385 19.19 -14.88 -19.00
C PRO A 385 18.29 -13.74 -18.48
N LEU A 386 18.31 -12.60 -19.17
CA LEU A 386 17.50 -11.44 -18.83
C LEU A 386 16.14 -11.56 -19.52
N THR A 387 15.10 -11.87 -18.75
CA THR A 387 13.75 -12.20 -19.26
C THR A 387 12.94 -10.92 -19.46
N SER A 388 12.18 -10.78 -20.56
CA SER A 388 11.24 -9.66 -20.69
C SER A 388 10.12 -9.74 -19.65
N MET A 389 9.56 -8.60 -19.28
CA MET A 389 8.52 -8.51 -18.25
C MET A 389 7.28 -9.36 -18.60
N ASP A 390 6.78 -9.24 -19.85
CA ASP A 390 5.62 -9.99 -20.32
C ASP A 390 5.88 -11.50 -20.29
N LYS A 391 7.08 -11.94 -20.71
CA LYS A 391 7.46 -13.34 -20.65
C LYS A 391 7.54 -13.84 -19.20
N ALA A 392 8.10 -13.06 -18.28
CA ALA A 392 8.14 -13.42 -16.87
C ALA A 392 6.72 -13.57 -16.28
N PHE A 393 5.83 -12.62 -16.57
CA PHE A 393 4.43 -12.63 -16.12
C PHE A 393 3.65 -13.83 -16.69
N ILE A 394 3.76 -14.09 -18.00
CA ILE A 394 3.15 -15.25 -18.65
C ILE A 394 3.69 -16.55 -18.04
N THR A 395 5.02 -16.67 -17.86
CA THR A 395 5.63 -17.87 -17.27
C THR A 395 5.12 -18.15 -15.86
N VAL A 396 4.93 -17.10 -15.03
CA VAL A 396 4.32 -17.24 -13.70
C VAL A 396 2.90 -17.79 -13.80
N LEU A 397 2.05 -17.20 -14.64
CA LEU A 397 0.66 -17.65 -14.80
C LEU A 397 0.54 -19.03 -15.45
N GLU A 398 1.41 -19.41 -16.38
CA GLU A 398 1.42 -20.74 -17.00
C GLU A 398 1.80 -21.83 -15.99
N MET A 399 2.86 -21.62 -15.22
CA MET A 399 3.40 -22.63 -14.30
C MET A 399 2.60 -22.76 -12.99
N THR A 400 1.84 -21.71 -12.62
CA THR A 400 0.97 -21.68 -11.44
C THR A 400 -0.24 -22.62 -11.59
N PRO A 401 -0.49 -23.55 -10.65
CA PRO A 401 -1.71 -24.37 -10.67
C PRO A 401 -2.94 -23.56 -10.24
N VAL A 402 -4.13 -24.10 -10.51
CA VAL A 402 -5.34 -23.82 -9.70
C VAL A 402 -5.36 -24.86 -8.59
N LEU A 403 -5.73 -24.47 -7.36
CA LEU A 403 -5.80 -25.40 -6.23
C LEU A 403 -7.04 -26.31 -6.31
N GLY A 404 -7.09 -27.28 -5.40
CA GLY A 404 -8.29 -28.09 -5.17
C GLY A 404 -9.39 -27.32 -4.43
N THR A 405 -10.54 -27.95 -4.30
CA THR A 405 -11.73 -27.37 -3.69
C THR A 405 -11.87 -27.69 -2.20
N GLU A 406 -12.74 -26.94 -1.51
CA GLU A 406 -13.24 -27.24 -0.16
C GLU A 406 -14.70 -26.78 -0.02
N ILE A 407 -15.44 -27.41 0.90
CA ILE A 407 -16.78 -26.96 1.27
C ILE A 407 -16.64 -26.03 2.48
N ILE A 408 -17.18 -24.82 2.36
CA ILE A 408 -17.25 -23.84 3.44
C ILE A 408 -18.71 -23.60 3.86
N ASN A 409 -18.91 -23.21 5.12
CA ASN A 409 -20.19 -22.72 5.62
C ASN A 409 -20.03 -21.23 5.94
N TYR A 410 -20.62 -20.34 5.13
CA TYR A 410 -20.43 -18.89 5.28
C TYR A 410 -21.31 -18.29 6.39
N ARG A 411 -22.10 -19.09 7.12
CA ARG A 411 -22.83 -18.58 8.29
C ARG A 411 -21.82 -18.03 9.29
N ALA A 412 -22.04 -16.79 9.71
CA ALA A 412 -21.39 -16.20 10.86
C ALA A 412 -21.87 -16.93 12.13
N VAL A 413 -21.29 -18.10 12.41
CA VAL A 413 -21.57 -18.90 13.59
C VAL A 413 -21.05 -18.13 14.80
N PRO A 414 -21.90 -17.81 15.80
CA PRO A 414 -21.44 -17.19 17.03
C PRO A 414 -20.32 -18.04 17.64
N PRO A 415 -19.17 -17.45 18.04
CA PRO A 415 -18.17 -18.21 18.77
C PRO A 415 -18.76 -18.99 19.93
N ALA A 416 -18.20 -20.18 20.17
CA ALA A 416 -18.35 -20.81 21.48
C ALA A 416 -17.92 -19.79 22.56
N PRO A 417 -18.65 -19.65 23.68
CA PRO A 417 -18.48 -18.53 24.60
C PRO A 417 -17.08 -18.40 25.23
N ASP A 418 -16.27 -19.46 25.17
CA ASP A 418 -14.89 -19.50 25.66
C ASP A 418 -13.85 -19.00 24.63
N ALA A 419 -14.24 -18.75 23.37
CA ALA A 419 -13.34 -18.38 22.26
C ALA A 419 -13.04 -16.87 22.20
N LEU A 420 -12.26 -16.38 23.18
CA LEU A 420 -12.02 -14.95 23.47
C LEU A 420 -11.53 -14.06 22.30
N HIS A 421 -11.03 -14.63 21.19
CA HIS A 421 -10.55 -13.91 20.00
C HIS A 421 -11.13 -14.42 18.67
N SER A 422 -12.33 -15.00 18.67
CA SER A 422 -13.03 -15.36 17.44
C SER A 422 -13.75 -14.14 16.85
N ILE A 423 -13.19 -13.59 15.77
CA ILE A 423 -13.91 -12.66 14.88
C ILE A 423 -14.94 -13.48 14.09
N LEU A 424 -16.14 -12.92 13.92
CA LEU A 424 -17.18 -13.47 13.03
C LEU A 424 -16.76 -13.32 11.56
N SER A 425 -15.93 -14.25 11.09
CA SER A 425 -15.57 -14.38 9.68
C SER A 425 -16.78 -14.83 8.86
N ILE A 426 -16.94 -14.24 7.67
CA ILE A 426 -17.85 -14.72 6.63
C ILE A 426 -16.95 -15.38 5.58
N ASP A 427 -16.67 -16.67 5.75
CA ASP A 427 -15.61 -17.42 5.05
C ASP A 427 -15.75 -17.48 3.52
N GLY A 428 -16.90 -17.05 2.98
CA GLY A 428 -17.18 -16.94 1.55
C GLY A 428 -16.68 -15.65 0.88
N MET A 429 -16.31 -14.61 1.61
CA MET A 429 -15.86 -13.34 1.01
C MET A 429 -14.55 -13.53 0.22
N GLY A 430 -14.53 -13.09 -1.05
CA GLY A 430 -13.38 -13.22 -1.95
C GLY A 430 -13.12 -14.64 -2.47
N ARG A 431 -13.95 -15.62 -2.09
CA ARG A 431 -13.87 -17.00 -2.60
C ARG A 431 -14.41 -17.09 -4.02
N VAL A 432 -13.93 -18.08 -4.77
CA VAL A 432 -14.48 -18.44 -6.09
C VAL A 432 -15.30 -19.71 -5.96
N LEU A 433 -16.54 -19.70 -6.43
CA LEU A 433 -17.41 -20.88 -6.46
C LEU A 433 -16.85 -21.99 -7.34
N ALA A 434 -16.81 -23.21 -6.82
CA ALA A 434 -16.43 -24.41 -7.56
C ALA A 434 -17.65 -25.18 -8.12
N GLN A 435 -18.86 -24.81 -7.69
CA GLN A 435 -20.14 -25.37 -8.14
C GLN A 435 -21.06 -24.28 -8.69
N ASP A 436 -22.09 -24.69 -9.43
CA ASP A 436 -23.27 -23.86 -9.67
C ASP A 436 -24.19 -23.90 -8.43
N VAL A 437 -24.96 -22.83 -8.21
CA VAL A 437 -25.92 -22.72 -7.10
C VAL A 437 -27.31 -22.43 -7.64
N TYR A 438 -28.28 -23.25 -7.24
CA TYR A 438 -29.66 -23.20 -7.73
C TYR A 438 -30.65 -22.79 -6.63
N ALA A 439 -31.67 -22.02 -7.00
CA ALA A 439 -32.76 -21.66 -6.11
C ALA A 439 -33.68 -22.86 -5.83
N LYS A 440 -33.79 -23.26 -4.56
CA LYS A 440 -34.70 -24.34 -4.12
C LYS A 440 -36.18 -23.92 -4.06
N ASP A 441 -36.43 -22.62 -3.94
CA ASP A 441 -37.74 -21.98 -3.76
C ASP A 441 -37.87 -20.76 -4.69
N ASN A 442 -39.06 -20.18 -4.80
CA ASN A 442 -39.31 -18.95 -5.56
C ASN A 442 -39.10 -17.69 -4.71
N LEU A 443 -38.70 -16.58 -5.34
CA LEU A 443 -38.70 -15.23 -4.74
C LEU A 443 -39.59 -14.27 -5.56
N PRO A 444 -40.62 -13.64 -4.95
CA PRO A 444 -41.22 -14.04 -3.67
C PRO A 444 -41.87 -15.45 -3.77
N PRO A 445 -42.04 -16.17 -2.65
CA PRO A 445 -42.66 -17.51 -2.66
C PRO A 445 -44.19 -17.46 -2.72
N PHE A 446 -44.79 -16.33 -2.37
CA PHE A 446 -46.21 -15.97 -2.49
C PHE A 446 -46.32 -14.69 -3.35
N PRO A 447 -47.49 -14.35 -3.94
CA PRO A 447 -47.66 -13.04 -4.56
C PRO A 447 -47.57 -11.99 -3.44
N ALA A 448 -46.67 -11.01 -3.57
CA ALA A 448 -46.34 -10.06 -2.50
C ALA A 448 -46.69 -8.62 -2.89
N SER A 449 -47.19 -7.82 -1.96
CA SER A 449 -47.43 -6.41 -2.19
C SER A 449 -46.13 -5.63 -2.39
N VAL A 450 -46.13 -4.69 -3.34
CA VAL A 450 -45.05 -3.71 -3.57
C VAL A 450 -45.24 -2.45 -2.72
N LYS A 451 -46.46 -2.20 -2.23
CA LYS A 451 -46.84 -0.99 -1.47
C LYS A 451 -47.63 -1.30 -0.20
N ASP A 452 -47.66 -0.34 0.71
CA ASP A 452 -48.65 -0.26 1.78
C ASP A 452 -49.95 0.34 1.23
N GLY A 453 -51.09 -0.27 1.57
CA GLY A 453 -52.39 0.10 1.00
C GLY A 453 -53.39 -1.05 1.06
N TYR A 454 -54.08 -1.31 -0.05
CA TYR A 454 -55.19 -2.27 -0.11
C TYR A 454 -55.05 -3.22 -1.30
N ALA A 455 -55.17 -4.52 -1.04
CA ALA A 455 -55.39 -5.53 -2.06
C ALA A 455 -56.84 -5.46 -2.55
N VAL A 456 -57.02 -5.21 -3.84
CA VAL A 456 -58.30 -4.94 -4.49
C VAL A 456 -58.55 -5.93 -5.63
N ARG A 457 -59.79 -5.90 -6.14
CA ARG A 457 -60.14 -6.48 -7.43
C ARG A 457 -60.17 -5.34 -8.45
N ALA A 458 -59.24 -5.31 -9.41
CA ALA A 458 -59.15 -4.26 -10.42
C ALA A 458 -60.45 -4.11 -11.24
N ALA A 459 -61.17 -5.22 -11.44
CA ALA A 459 -62.48 -5.24 -12.11
C ALA A 459 -63.61 -4.50 -11.35
N ASP A 460 -63.45 -4.22 -10.05
CA ASP A 460 -64.44 -3.47 -9.26
C ASP A 460 -64.28 -1.94 -9.45
N GLY A 461 -63.09 -1.48 -9.86
CA GLY A 461 -62.79 -0.06 -10.11
C GLY A 461 -62.82 0.84 -8.85
N PRO A 462 -62.94 2.17 -9.04
CA PRO A 462 -63.04 3.15 -7.95
C PRO A 462 -64.33 3.03 -7.09
N GLY A 463 -64.32 3.70 -5.95
CA GLY A 463 -65.45 3.84 -5.03
C GLY A 463 -65.29 3.08 -3.72
N ASP A 464 -66.38 3.05 -2.96
CA ASP A 464 -66.39 2.70 -1.53
C ASP A 464 -66.41 1.17 -1.35
N ARG A 465 -65.58 0.63 -0.44
CA ARG A 465 -65.32 -0.81 -0.25
C ARG A 465 -65.26 -1.18 1.22
N PHE A 466 -65.72 -2.39 1.54
CA PHE A 466 -65.59 -2.97 2.88
C PHE A 466 -64.19 -3.58 3.07
N ILE A 467 -63.53 -3.24 4.17
CA ILE A 467 -62.25 -3.85 4.55
C ILE A 467 -62.55 -5.14 5.32
N ILE A 468 -62.04 -6.28 4.84
CA ILE A 468 -62.29 -7.61 5.44
C ILE A 468 -61.12 -8.09 6.33
N GLY A 469 -60.34 -7.15 6.86
CA GLY A 469 -59.15 -7.39 7.68
C GLY A 469 -57.85 -7.01 6.97
N GLU A 470 -56.73 -7.50 7.51
CA GLU A 470 -55.36 -7.17 7.10
C GLU A 470 -54.55 -8.42 6.73
N SER A 471 -53.64 -8.28 5.75
CA SER A 471 -52.53 -9.20 5.50
C SER A 471 -51.21 -8.54 5.93
N GLN A 472 -50.51 -9.19 6.85
CA GLN A 472 -49.24 -8.72 7.42
C GLN A 472 -48.05 -9.56 6.93
N ALA A 473 -46.88 -8.92 6.80
CA ALA A 473 -45.64 -9.63 6.50
C ALA A 473 -45.37 -10.76 7.53
N GLY A 474 -45.09 -11.96 7.03
CA GLY A 474 -44.83 -13.16 7.84
C GLY A 474 -46.07 -14.00 8.21
N GLN A 475 -47.29 -13.57 7.85
CA GLN A 475 -48.52 -14.35 8.04
C GLN A 475 -49.24 -14.57 6.70
N GLN A 476 -49.72 -15.78 6.44
CA GLN A 476 -50.50 -16.08 5.23
C GLN A 476 -51.97 -15.73 5.46
N PRO A 477 -52.59 -14.82 4.68
CA PRO A 477 -54.01 -14.50 4.80
C PRO A 477 -54.88 -15.72 4.46
N THR A 478 -55.92 -15.91 5.26
CA THR A 478 -56.89 -17.02 5.18
C THR A 478 -58.20 -16.64 4.50
N HIS A 479 -58.52 -15.35 4.42
CA HIS A 479 -59.72 -14.83 3.79
C HIS A 479 -59.55 -14.69 2.26
N THR A 480 -60.68 -14.63 1.54
CA THR A 480 -60.74 -14.38 0.10
C THR A 480 -61.50 -13.07 -0.14
N VAL A 481 -60.92 -12.17 -0.93
CA VAL A 481 -61.51 -10.88 -1.30
C VAL A 481 -62.57 -11.09 -2.38
N MET A 482 -63.82 -10.81 -2.04
CA MET A 482 -64.97 -10.90 -2.96
C MET A 482 -65.27 -9.53 -3.62
N PRO A 483 -66.05 -9.46 -4.71
CA PRO A 483 -66.50 -8.17 -5.27
C PRO A 483 -67.12 -7.24 -4.22
N GLY A 484 -66.69 -5.97 -4.23
CA GLY A 484 -67.06 -4.94 -3.25
C GLY A 484 -66.24 -4.92 -1.97
N GLN A 485 -65.29 -5.85 -1.81
CA GLN A 485 -64.41 -5.96 -0.64
C GLN A 485 -62.95 -5.63 -1.01
N VAL A 486 -62.17 -5.26 0.00
CA VAL A 486 -60.72 -5.11 -0.06
C VAL A 486 -60.08 -5.65 1.23
N MET A 487 -58.77 -5.90 1.20
CA MET A 487 -58.00 -6.26 2.40
C MET A 487 -56.83 -5.30 2.53
N ARG A 488 -56.58 -4.77 3.73
CA ARG A 488 -55.38 -3.96 4.02
C ARG A 488 -54.14 -4.83 3.79
N VAL A 489 -53.11 -4.30 3.14
CA VAL A 489 -51.82 -4.96 2.94
C VAL A 489 -50.67 -4.02 3.27
N THR A 490 -49.63 -4.56 3.88
CA THR A 490 -48.35 -3.86 4.06
C THR A 490 -47.34 -4.24 2.99
N THR A 491 -46.32 -3.42 2.76
CA THR A 491 -45.25 -3.70 1.80
C THR A 491 -44.57 -5.03 2.11
N GLY A 492 -44.54 -5.94 1.13
CA GLY A 492 -44.01 -7.29 1.28
C GLY A 492 -44.97 -8.32 1.89
N ALA A 493 -46.17 -7.93 2.33
CA ALA A 493 -47.19 -8.89 2.79
C ALA A 493 -47.75 -9.75 1.64
N PRO A 494 -48.24 -10.97 1.90
CA PRO A 494 -48.87 -11.80 0.86
C PRO A 494 -50.22 -11.23 0.42
N ILE A 495 -50.50 -11.29 -0.87
CA ILE A 495 -51.81 -10.92 -1.42
C ILE A 495 -52.82 -12.03 -1.12
N PRO A 496 -54.02 -11.72 -0.59
CA PRO A 496 -55.07 -12.70 -0.35
C PRO A 496 -55.65 -13.25 -1.67
N CYS A 497 -56.28 -14.43 -1.58
CA CYS A 497 -57.02 -14.98 -2.71
C CYS A 497 -58.15 -14.03 -3.14
N GLY A 498 -58.48 -14.00 -4.43
CA GLY A 498 -59.58 -13.20 -4.99
C GLY A 498 -59.23 -11.76 -5.40
N ALA A 499 -58.19 -11.17 -4.79
CA ALA A 499 -57.59 -9.90 -5.23
C ALA A 499 -56.60 -10.13 -6.40
N ASP A 500 -56.47 -9.13 -7.27
CA ASP A 500 -55.59 -9.17 -8.46
C ASP A 500 -54.78 -7.88 -8.70
N ALA A 501 -54.93 -6.87 -7.85
CA ALA A 501 -54.13 -5.64 -7.85
C ALA A 501 -53.97 -5.09 -6.43
N VAL A 502 -52.99 -4.20 -6.23
CA VAL A 502 -52.89 -3.34 -5.04
C VAL A 502 -53.12 -1.88 -5.43
N VAL A 503 -53.80 -1.14 -4.56
CA VAL A 503 -53.87 0.32 -4.58
C VAL A 503 -53.10 0.84 -3.38
N GLN A 504 -52.13 1.72 -3.63
CA GLN A 504 -51.32 2.37 -2.58
C GLN A 504 -52.22 3.25 -1.67
N VAL A 505 -51.88 3.36 -0.39
CA VAL A 505 -52.71 4.09 0.59
C VAL A 505 -52.97 5.55 0.20
N GLU A 506 -52.05 6.19 -0.52
CA GLU A 506 -52.16 7.57 -0.99
C GLU A 506 -53.28 7.79 -2.03
N ASP A 507 -53.73 6.73 -2.72
CA ASP A 507 -54.84 6.74 -3.68
C ASP A 507 -56.18 6.32 -3.03
N THR A 508 -56.33 6.52 -1.72
CA THR A 508 -57.52 6.13 -0.96
C THR A 508 -57.96 7.16 0.09
N GLU A 509 -59.25 7.14 0.45
CA GLU A 509 -59.80 7.89 1.60
C GLU A 509 -60.43 6.91 2.60
N LEU A 510 -60.03 6.95 3.88
CA LEU A 510 -60.70 6.19 4.93
C LEU A 510 -62.10 6.77 5.20
N LEU A 511 -63.14 5.92 5.20
CA LEU A 511 -64.54 6.33 5.36
C LEU A 511 -65.12 5.96 6.73
N ARG A 512 -64.73 4.80 7.27
CA ARG A 512 -65.12 4.36 8.61
C ARG A 512 -64.03 3.50 9.25
N GLU A 513 -63.83 3.73 10.55
CA GLU A 513 -63.01 2.96 11.48
C GLU A 513 -63.88 2.42 12.64
N SER A 514 -63.31 1.57 13.50
CA SER A 514 -63.95 1.12 14.74
C SER A 514 -64.08 2.26 15.78
N ASP A 515 -65.02 2.12 16.73
CA ASP A 515 -65.26 3.12 17.79
C ASP A 515 -64.03 3.42 18.68
N ASP A 516 -63.00 2.56 18.64
CA ASP A 516 -61.72 2.71 19.35
C ASP A 516 -60.53 3.08 18.45
N GLY A 517 -60.75 3.27 17.14
CA GLY A 517 -59.71 3.63 16.16
C GLY A 517 -58.66 2.56 15.91
N THR A 518 -58.96 1.28 16.18
CA THR A 518 -58.01 0.17 16.01
C THR A 518 -58.17 -0.61 14.70
N GLU A 519 -59.36 -0.64 14.11
CA GLU A 519 -59.64 -1.33 12.84
C GLU A 519 -60.24 -0.39 11.79
N GLU A 520 -59.69 -0.40 10.58
CA GLU A 520 -60.26 0.27 9.41
C GLU A 520 -61.38 -0.62 8.82
N LEU A 521 -62.58 -0.06 8.60
CA LEU A 521 -63.78 -0.83 8.24
C LEU A 521 -64.28 -0.56 6.80
N GLU A 522 -64.23 0.69 6.35
CA GLU A 522 -64.63 1.09 4.99
C GLU A 522 -63.67 2.14 4.41
N VAL A 523 -63.32 1.99 3.13
CA VAL A 523 -62.37 2.85 2.40
C VAL A 523 -62.88 3.16 0.99
N ARG A 524 -62.65 4.38 0.51
CA ARG A 524 -62.83 4.76 -0.90
C ARG A 524 -61.55 4.52 -1.67
N ILE A 525 -61.64 3.73 -2.73
CA ILE A 525 -60.60 3.61 -3.75
C ILE A 525 -60.77 4.77 -4.73
N LEU A 526 -59.78 5.65 -4.88
CA LEU A 526 -59.89 6.82 -5.77
C LEU A 526 -59.58 6.48 -7.24
N VAL A 527 -58.73 5.48 -7.49
CA VAL A 527 -58.15 5.19 -8.80
C VAL A 527 -58.61 3.87 -9.41
N GLN A 528 -58.64 3.81 -10.75
CA GLN A 528 -58.87 2.56 -11.48
C GLN A 528 -57.57 1.75 -11.55
N ALA A 529 -57.41 0.80 -10.62
CA ALA A 529 -56.29 -0.13 -10.61
C ALA A 529 -56.23 -0.97 -11.91
N ARG A 530 -55.03 -1.45 -12.26
CA ARG A 530 -54.82 -2.40 -13.36
C ARG A 530 -54.57 -3.81 -12.81
N PRO A 531 -55.04 -4.90 -13.44
CA PRO A 531 -54.67 -6.25 -13.03
C PRO A 531 -53.14 -6.44 -13.01
N GLY A 532 -52.61 -6.98 -11.91
CA GLY A 532 -51.18 -7.13 -11.64
C GLY A 532 -50.46 -5.87 -11.15
N GLN A 533 -51.16 -4.74 -10.97
CA GLN A 533 -50.55 -3.51 -10.42
C GLN A 533 -50.07 -3.73 -8.98
N ASP A 534 -48.87 -3.21 -8.69
CA ASP A 534 -48.25 -3.15 -7.35
C ASP A 534 -48.18 -4.51 -6.61
N ILE A 535 -48.11 -5.60 -7.38
CA ILE A 535 -47.89 -6.97 -6.92
C ILE A 535 -46.62 -7.53 -7.59
N ARG A 536 -45.76 -8.18 -6.80
CA ARG A 536 -44.72 -9.10 -7.29
C ARG A 536 -45.27 -10.53 -7.29
N PRO A 537 -45.54 -11.16 -8.45
CA PRO A 537 -46.03 -12.54 -8.50
C PRO A 537 -45.03 -13.55 -7.95
N ILE A 538 -45.48 -14.79 -7.72
CA ILE A 538 -44.61 -15.90 -7.30
C ILE A 538 -43.46 -16.08 -8.31
N GLY A 539 -42.22 -16.02 -7.85
CA GLY A 539 -41.03 -16.19 -8.68
C GLY A 539 -40.80 -15.04 -9.67
N HIS A 540 -41.16 -13.82 -9.30
CA HIS A 540 -40.88 -12.61 -10.08
C HIS A 540 -39.37 -12.29 -10.15
N ASP A 541 -38.67 -12.39 -9.01
CA ASP A 541 -37.26 -12.02 -8.89
C ASP A 541 -36.33 -13.23 -9.08
N ILE A 542 -36.71 -14.41 -8.57
CA ILE A 542 -35.97 -15.67 -8.69
C ILE A 542 -36.96 -16.84 -8.80
N LYS A 543 -36.76 -17.77 -9.74
CA LYS A 543 -37.58 -18.97 -9.90
C LYS A 543 -36.92 -20.21 -9.28
N ARG A 544 -37.74 -21.09 -8.71
CA ARG A 544 -37.31 -22.41 -8.26
C ARG A 544 -36.69 -23.19 -9.44
N GLY A 545 -35.47 -23.67 -9.24
CA GLY A 545 -34.65 -24.36 -10.25
C GLY A 545 -33.73 -23.43 -11.07
N GLU A 546 -33.81 -22.11 -10.87
CA GLU A 546 -32.93 -21.14 -11.54
C GLU A 546 -31.51 -21.16 -10.96
N CYS A 547 -30.51 -21.05 -11.82
CA CYS A 547 -29.11 -20.93 -11.42
C CYS A 547 -28.82 -19.48 -11.00
N VAL A 548 -28.70 -19.21 -9.70
CA VAL A 548 -28.54 -17.86 -9.16
C VAL A 548 -27.09 -17.40 -9.10
N LEU A 549 -26.13 -18.33 -8.97
CA LEU A 549 -24.70 -18.06 -9.04
C LEU A 549 -24.03 -19.22 -9.79
N SER A 550 -23.10 -18.90 -10.69
CA SER A 550 -22.41 -19.88 -11.53
C SER A 550 -21.05 -20.27 -10.95
N LYS A 551 -20.58 -21.46 -11.30
CA LYS A 551 -19.19 -21.89 -11.11
C LYS A 551 -18.23 -20.86 -11.71
N GLY A 552 -17.20 -20.49 -10.96
CA GLY A 552 -16.24 -19.45 -11.35
C GLY A 552 -16.61 -18.03 -10.93
N THR A 553 -17.80 -17.79 -10.35
CA THR A 553 -18.14 -16.50 -9.74
C THR A 553 -17.25 -16.24 -8.51
N HIS A 554 -16.56 -15.09 -8.51
CA HIS A 554 -15.80 -14.56 -7.38
C HIS A 554 -16.72 -13.73 -6.49
N MET A 555 -16.92 -14.15 -5.24
CA MET A 555 -18.01 -13.70 -4.38
C MET A 555 -17.68 -12.42 -3.59
N GLY A 556 -18.52 -11.41 -3.75
CA GLY A 556 -18.60 -10.23 -2.89
C GLY A 556 -19.86 -10.25 -2.00
N PRO A 557 -20.23 -9.10 -1.39
CA PRO A 557 -21.35 -9.04 -0.44
C PRO A 557 -22.70 -9.42 -1.04
N SER A 558 -22.94 -9.09 -2.31
CA SER A 558 -24.17 -9.38 -3.03
C SER A 558 -24.38 -10.88 -3.23
N GLU A 559 -23.30 -11.60 -3.55
CA GLU A 559 -23.31 -13.03 -3.81
C GLU A 559 -23.57 -13.81 -2.50
N ILE A 560 -22.96 -13.38 -1.39
CA ILE A 560 -23.27 -13.91 -0.05
C ILE A 560 -24.74 -13.65 0.34
N GLY A 561 -25.25 -12.46 0.04
CA GLY A 561 -26.68 -12.13 0.22
C GLY A 561 -27.61 -13.01 -0.62
N LEU A 562 -27.20 -13.36 -1.84
CA LEU A 562 -27.96 -14.23 -2.74
C LEU A 562 -27.95 -15.69 -2.28
N LEU A 563 -26.81 -16.21 -1.80
CA LEU A 563 -26.72 -17.52 -1.14
C LEU A 563 -27.67 -17.62 0.07
N ALA A 564 -27.70 -16.57 0.90
CA ALA A 564 -28.59 -16.48 2.05
C ALA A 564 -30.07 -16.42 1.61
N THR A 565 -30.37 -15.67 0.54
CA THR A 565 -31.72 -15.54 -0.05
C THR A 565 -32.26 -16.88 -0.57
N VAL A 566 -31.46 -17.69 -1.27
CA VAL A 566 -31.86 -19.06 -1.65
C VAL A 566 -31.71 -20.08 -0.52
N GLY A 567 -31.18 -19.65 0.64
CA GLY A 567 -30.97 -20.49 1.82
C GLY A 567 -30.09 -21.71 1.54
N VAL A 568 -29.04 -21.54 0.73
CA VAL A 568 -27.96 -22.53 0.50
C VAL A 568 -26.78 -22.05 1.34
N THR A 569 -26.55 -22.66 2.50
CA THR A 569 -25.62 -22.13 3.52
C THR A 569 -24.22 -22.74 3.49
N GLU A 570 -24.04 -23.80 2.70
CA GLU A 570 -22.77 -24.49 2.48
C GLU A 570 -22.50 -24.54 0.98
N VAL A 571 -21.28 -24.21 0.57
CA VAL A 571 -20.89 -24.11 -0.84
C VAL A 571 -19.49 -24.66 -1.07
N GLU A 572 -19.31 -25.38 -2.17
CA GLU A 572 -17.99 -25.77 -2.68
C GLU A 572 -17.29 -24.56 -3.31
N VAL A 573 -16.10 -24.23 -2.82
CA VAL A 573 -15.25 -23.13 -3.29
C VAL A 573 -13.85 -23.62 -3.61
N GLN A 574 -13.10 -22.81 -4.34
CA GLN A 574 -11.66 -23.01 -4.51
C GLN A 574 -10.90 -22.64 -3.22
N LYS A 575 -9.85 -23.40 -2.91
CA LYS A 575 -8.97 -23.14 -1.77
C LYS A 575 -8.18 -21.85 -1.96
N PHE A 576 -8.03 -21.09 -0.88
CA PHE A 576 -7.01 -20.04 -0.81
C PHE A 576 -5.62 -20.68 -0.67
N PRO A 577 -4.60 -20.23 -1.41
CA PRO A 577 -3.21 -20.64 -1.19
C PRO A 577 -2.72 -20.22 0.18
N VAL A 578 -2.06 -21.13 0.91
CA VAL A 578 -1.28 -20.76 2.10
C VAL A 578 0.08 -20.23 1.65
N VAL A 579 0.50 -19.08 2.20
CA VAL A 579 1.69 -18.37 1.74
C VAL A 579 2.71 -18.18 2.87
N ALA A 580 3.87 -18.83 2.76
CA ALA A 580 4.99 -18.64 3.68
C ALA A 580 5.89 -17.48 3.25
N VAL A 581 6.33 -16.65 4.19
CA VAL A 581 7.19 -15.48 3.94
C VAL A 581 8.40 -15.49 4.87
N MET A 582 9.60 -15.35 4.30
CA MET A 582 10.88 -15.20 4.99
C MET A 582 11.69 -14.02 4.44
N SER A 583 12.51 -13.39 5.28
CA SER A 583 13.56 -12.45 4.84
C SER A 583 14.93 -13.09 5.02
N THR A 584 15.86 -12.79 4.11
CA THR A 584 17.23 -13.34 4.11
C THR A 584 18.25 -12.22 4.09
N GLY A 585 19.15 -12.17 5.08
CA GLY A 585 20.19 -11.15 5.16
C GLY A 585 20.90 -11.13 6.51
N ASN A 586 22.23 -11.27 6.54
CA ASN A 586 23.03 -11.15 7.76
C ASN A 586 22.98 -9.73 8.37
N GLU A 587 22.58 -8.71 7.62
CA GLU A 587 22.36 -7.33 8.09
C GLU A 587 21.04 -7.15 8.84
N LEU A 588 20.12 -8.13 8.80
CA LEU A 588 18.77 -7.97 9.33
C LEU A 588 18.70 -8.17 10.86
N LEU A 589 17.67 -7.55 11.43
CA LEU A 589 17.13 -7.65 12.78
C LEU A 589 15.59 -7.59 12.69
N ASN A 590 14.85 -8.02 13.72
CA ASN A 590 13.39 -7.92 13.73
C ASN A 590 12.92 -6.47 13.94
N PRO A 591 11.65 -6.14 13.61
CA PRO A 591 11.08 -4.82 13.89
C PRO A 591 11.20 -4.37 15.37
N GLU A 592 11.18 -5.32 16.30
CA GLU A 592 11.21 -5.13 17.74
C GLU A 592 12.62 -4.90 18.30
N ASP A 593 13.66 -5.31 17.58
CA ASP A 593 15.06 -5.29 18.03
C ASP A 593 15.68 -3.89 17.95
N ASP A 594 16.64 -3.55 18.81
CA ASP A 594 17.42 -2.30 18.73
C ASP A 594 18.52 -2.33 17.67
N LEU A 595 18.78 -1.19 17.03
CA LEU A 595 19.77 -1.10 15.95
C LEU A 595 21.21 -1.19 16.49
N HIS A 596 22.06 -1.91 15.75
CA HIS A 596 23.48 -2.09 16.03
C HIS A 596 24.32 -1.75 14.77
N PRO A 597 25.64 -1.51 14.88
CA PRO A 597 26.47 -1.15 13.72
C PRO A 597 26.38 -2.17 12.58
N GLY A 598 26.09 -1.69 11.36
CA GLY A 598 25.93 -2.54 10.17
C GLY A 598 24.61 -3.32 10.10
N LYS A 599 23.65 -3.05 10.99
CA LYS A 599 22.33 -3.70 11.02
C LYS A 599 21.18 -2.78 10.59
N ILE A 600 20.12 -3.37 10.04
CA ILE A 600 18.83 -2.73 9.74
C ILE A 600 17.66 -3.63 10.15
N ARG A 601 16.48 -3.05 10.38
CA ARG A 601 15.26 -3.81 10.68
C ARG A 601 14.63 -4.36 9.40
N ASP A 602 14.21 -5.62 9.44
CA ASP A 602 13.45 -6.28 8.38
C ASP A 602 12.05 -5.66 8.25
N SER A 603 11.86 -4.90 7.17
CA SER A 603 10.57 -4.31 6.79
C SER A 603 9.88 -5.07 5.66
N ASN A 604 10.59 -5.96 4.96
CA ASN A 604 10.07 -6.64 3.77
C ASN A 604 9.08 -7.72 4.16
N ARG A 605 9.42 -8.55 5.17
CA ARG A 605 8.54 -9.61 5.68
C ARG A 605 7.19 -9.05 6.13
N SER A 606 7.20 -7.99 6.94
CA SER A 606 5.98 -7.31 7.41
C SER A 606 5.18 -6.69 6.27
N THR A 607 5.84 -6.04 5.31
CA THR A 607 5.17 -5.44 4.14
C THR A 607 4.53 -6.51 3.26
N LEU A 608 5.25 -7.59 2.95
CA LEU A 608 4.77 -8.69 2.12
C LEU A 608 3.60 -9.43 2.78
N LEU A 609 3.74 -9.78 4.07
CA LEU A 609 2.65 -10.40 4.85
C LEU A 609 1.38 -9.53 4.81
N ALA A 610 1.50 -8.21 5.03
CA ALA A 610 0.37 -7.29 4.97
C ALA A 610 -0.29 -7.24 3.58
N THR A 611 0.48 -7.14 2.48
CA THR A 611 -0.06 -7.15 1.10
C THR A 611 -0.78 -8.47 0.77
N ILE A 612 -0.32 -9.60 1.31
CA ILE A 612 -0.95 -10.91 1.09
C ILE A 612 -2.25 -11.03 1.91
N GLN A 613 -2.24 -10.52 3.15
CA GLN A 613 -3.41 -10.46 4.05
C GLN A 613 -4.49 -9.49 3.56
N GLU A 614 -4.11 -8.38 2.91
CA GLU A 614 -5.05 -7.42 2.27
C GLU A 614 -5.89 -8.08 1.18
N HIS A 615 -5.37 -9.14 0.53
CA HIS A 615 -6.10 -9.96 -0.42
C HIS A 615 -6.79 -11.20 0.21
N GLY A 616 -6.81 -11.31 1.54
CA GLY A 616 -7.53 -12.36 2.27
C GLY A 616 -6.81 -13.72 2.40
N TYR A 617 -5.57 -13.85 1.90
CA TYR A 617 -4.87 -15.13 1.91
C TYR A 617 -4.23 -15.47 3.28
N PRO A 618 -4.30 -16.73 3.74
CA PRO A 618 -3.64 -17.17 4.96
C PRO A 618 -2.11 -17.18 4.81
N THR A 619 -1.42 -16.62 5.81
CA THR A 619 0.04 -16.38 5.78
C THR A 619 0.78 -17.11 6.90
N ILE A 620 2.02 -17.52 6.62
CA ILE A 620 2.96 -18.10 7.57
C ILE A 620 4.22 -17.24 7.62
N ASN A 621 4.59 -16.78 8.81
CA ASN A 621 5.82 -16.04 9.06
C ASN A 621 6.94 -17.03 9.43
N LEU A 622 7.97 -17.13 8.58
CA LEU A 622 9.14 -18.00 8.77
C LEU A 622 10.36 -17.25 9.35
N GLY A 623 10.20 -15.98 9.74
CA GLY A 623 11.27 -15.21 10.38
C GLY A 623 12.32 -14.63 9.44
N ILE A 624 13.49 -14.35 10.03
CA ILE A 624 14.71 -13.89 9.36
C ILE A 624 15.67 -15.07 9.32
N VAL A 625 16.30 -15.29 8.16
CA VAL A 625 17.29 -16.36 7.95
C VAL A 625 18.63 -15.76 7.53
N GLY A 626 19.72 -16.25 8.12
CA GLY A 626 21.07 -15.78 7.81
C GLY A 626 21.54 -16.24 6.43
N ASP A 627 22.50 -15.53 5.85
CA ASP A 627 23.07 -15.94 4.55
C ASP A 627 24.07 -17.10 4.75
N ASN A 628 23.55 -18.31 4.93
CA ASN A 628 24.27 -19.57 4.81
C ASN A 628 23.36 -20.64 4.18
N PRO A 629 23.90 -21.61 3.43
CA PRO A 629 23.06 -22.55 2.68
C PRO A 629 22.20 -23.48 3.56
N ASP A 630 22.67 -23.90 4.73
CA ASP A 630 21.98 -24.85 5.61
C ASP A 630 20.69 -24.24 6.20
N ASP A 631 20.76 -23.03 6.77
CA ASP A 631 19.57 -22.37 7.34
C ASP A 631 18.55 -22.01 6.25
N LEU A 632 19.02 -21.60 5.06
CA LEU A 632 18.16 -21.38 3.89
C LEU A 632 17.45 -22.66 3.47
N LEU A 633 18.17 -23.78 3.36
CA LEU A 633 17.61 -25.08 3.01
C LEU A 633 16.58 -25.56 4.06
N ASN A 634 16.88 -25.40 5.35
CA ASN A 634 15.98 -25.76 6.44
C ASN A 634 14.67 -24.95 6.39
N ALA A 635 14.75 -23.63 6.28
CA ALA A 635 13.58 -22.75 6.24
C ALA A 635 12.73 -22.94 4.97
N LEU A 636 13.36 -23.19 3.81
CA LEU A 636 12.64 -23.51 2.57
C LEU A 636 11.90 -24.86 2.68
N ASN A 637 12.52 -25.89 3.26
CA ASN A 637 11.85 -27.16 3.53
C ASN A 637 10.69 -27.01 4.51
N GLU A 638 10.82 -26.16 5.54
CA GLU A 638 9.72 -25.85 6.45
C GLU A 638 8.56 -25.19 5.70
N GLY A 639 8.84 -24.15 4.91
CA GLY A 639 7.84 -23.48 4.07
C GLY A 639 7.12 -24.41 3.11
N ILE A 640 7.88 -25.25 2.40
CA ILE A 640 7.36 -26.31 1.50
C ILE A 640 6.39 -27.26 2.23
N SER A 641 6.70 -27.62 3.47
CA SER A 641 5.86 -28.54 4.27
C SER A 641 4.59 -27.90 4.84
N ARG A 642 4.50 -26.56 4.88
CA ARG A 642 3.44 -25.80 5.57
C ARG A 642 2.60 -24.90 4.65
N ALA A 643 3.08 -24.56 3.46
CA ALA A 643 2.47 -23.58 2.55
C ALA A 643 2.48 -24.07 1.09
N ASP A 644 1.69 -23.44 0.23
CA ASP A 644 1.64 -23.71 -1.23
C ASP A 644 2.55 -22.78 -2.04
N VAL A 645 2.79 -21.59 -1.49
CA VAL A 645 3.71 -20.58 -2.02
C VAL A 645 4.71 -20.21 -0.94
N ILE A 646 6.00 -20.16 -1.30
CA ILE A 646 7.07 -19.64 -0.47
C ILE A 646 7.60 -18.35 -1.11
N ILE A 647 7.71 -17.29 -0.31
CA ILE A 647 8.22 -15.99 -0.72
C ILE A 647 9.44 -15.66 0.12
N THR A 648 10.55 -15.35 -0.53
CA THR A 648 11.76 -14.85 0.13
C THR A 648 12.02 -13.39 -0.27
N SER A 649 12.76 -12.65 0.55
CA SER A 649 13.30 -11.35 0.17
C SER A 649 14.75 -11.19 0.62
N GLY A 650 15.63 -10.90 -0.35
CA GLY A 650 17.09 -10.87 -0.17
C GLY A 650 17.80 -12.01 -0.92
N GLY A 651 19.12 -12.13 -0.79
CA GLY A 651 19.88 -13.31 -1.27
C GLY A 651 19.87 -13.64 -2.77
N VAL A 652 19.38 -12.76 -3.65
CA VAL A 652 19.08 -13.06 -5.08
C VAL A 652 19.91 -12.31 -6.13
N SER A 653 20.90 -11.49 -5.75
CA SER A 653 21.62 -10.63 -6.70
C SER A 653 22.83 -11.35 -7.35
N MET A 654 24.04 -10.81 -7.15
CA MET A 654 25.35 -11.33 -7.57
C MET A 654 26.40 -11.18 -6.45
N GLY A 655 25.92 -11.02 -5.22
CA GLY A 655 26.73 -10.89 -4.01
C GLY A 655 27.46 -12.20 -3.66
N GLU A 656 28.41 -12.09 -2.73
CA GLU A 656 29.22 -13.23 -2.31
C GLU A 656 28.42 -14.26 -1.49
N LYS A 657 27.35 -13.79 -0.83
CA LYS A 657 26.46 -14.60 0.02
C LYS A 657 25.06 -14.82 -0.57
N ASP A 658 24.85 -14.54 -1.86
CA ASP A 658 23.56 -14.74 -2.54
C ASP A 658 23.32 -16.23 -2.88
N TYR A 659 23.34 -17.08 -1.85
CA TYR A 659 23.31 -18.53 -1.98
C TYR A 659 21.95 -19.08 -2.39
N LEU A 660 20.87 -18.31 -2.22
CA LEU A 660 19.49 -18.81 -2.37
C LEU A 660 19.24 -19.45 -3.75
N LYS A 661 19.78 -18.87 -4.82
CA LYS A 661 19.68 -19.43 -6.18
C LYS A 661 20.40 -20.78 -6.33
N GLN A 662 21.45 -21.00 -5.56
CA GLN A 662 22.20 -22.26 -5.56
C GLN A 662 21.47 -23.31 -4.70
N VAL A 663 20.92 -22.93 -3.55
CA VAL A 663 20.10 -23.83 -2.70
C VAL A 663 18.86 -24.33 -3.46
N LEU A 664 18.19 -23.45 -4.21
CA LEU A 664 17.02 -23.80 -5.01
C LEU A 664 17.34 -24.82 -6.12
N ASP A 665 18.43 -24.64 -6.85
CA ASP A 665 18.85 -25.50 -7.97
C ASP A 665 19.54 -26.80 -7.50
N ILE A 666 20.48 -26.69 -6.58
CA ILE A 666 21.39 -27.78 -6.17
C ILE A 666 20.78 -28.65 -5.07
N ASP A 667 20.14 -28.07 -4.05
CA ASP A 667 19.69 -28.82 -2.87
C ASP A 667 18.20 -29.20 -2.93
N LEU A 668 17.35 -28.29 -3.42
CA LEU A 668 15.91 -28.50 -3.55
C LEU A 668 15.48 -29.03 -4.93
N HIS A 669 16.39 -29.02 -5.90
CA HIS A 669 16.13 -29.41 -7.30
C HIS A 669 14.92 -28.69 -7.93
N ALA A 670 14.65 -27.46 -7.49
CA ALA A 670 13.53 -26.65 -7.95
C ALA A 670 13.82 -26.07 -9.34
N GLN A 671 12.86 -26.19 -10.27
CA GLN A 671 12.99 -25.64 -11.61
C GLN A 671 12.90 -24.11 -11.56
N ILE A 672 14.05 -23.42 -11.63
CA ILE A 672 14.11 -21.96 -11.77
C ILE A 672 13.75 -21.57 -13.21
N HIS A 673 12.59 -20.96 -13.40
CA HIS A 673 12.09 -20.57 -14.73
C HIS A 673 12.72 -19.27 -15.22
N PHE A 674 12.96 -18.32 -14.31
CA PHE A 674 13.81 -17.15 -14.55
C PHE A 674 14.47 -16.69 -13.25
N GLY A 675 15.69 -16.15 -13.38
CA GLY A 675 16.45 -15.55 -12.27
C GLY A 675 16.75 -14.05 -12.43
N ARG A 676 16.30 -13.43 -13.53
CA ARG A 676 16.38 -11.98 -13.79
C ARG A 676 15.27 -11.52 -14.74
N VAL A 677 14.73 -10.32 -14.50
CA VAL A 677 13.68 -9.69 -15.32
C VAL A 677 14.10 -8.29 -15.77
N PHE A 678 13.80 -7.94 -17.02
CA PHE A 678 14.06 -6.63 -17.62
C PHE A 678 13.03 -5.60 -17.14
N MET A 679 13.19 -5.14 -15.90
CA MET A 679 12.26 -4.23 -15.24
C MET A 679 12.98 -3.31 -14.23
N LYS A 680 12.31 -2.22 -13.84
CA LYS A 680 12.74 -1.30 -12.78
C LYS A 680 11.54 -0.95 -11.87
N PRO A 681 11.68 -1.02 -10.53
CA PRO A 681 12.61 -1.88 -9.80
C PRO A 681 12.35 -3.38 -10.12
N GLY A 682 13.12 -4.31 -9.56
CA GLY A 682 12.84 -5.76 -9.69
C GLY A 682 13.82 -6.62 -10.51
N LEU A 683 14.96 -6.07 -10.96
CA LEU A 683 15.92 -6.78 -11.82
C LEU A 683 16.30 -8.23 -11.40
N PRO A 684 16.62 -8.55 -10.12
CA PRO A 684 17.07 -9.89 -9.73
C PRO A 684 15.91 -10.85 -9.34
N THR A 685 14.65 -10.45 -9.54
CA THR A 685 13.46 -11.27 -9.20
C THR A 685 13.54 -12.64 -9.85
N THR A 686 13.23 -13.66 -9.06
CA THR A 686 13.45 -15.06 -9.41
C THR A 686 12.20 -15.87 -9.10
N PHE A 687 11.81 -16.75 -10.01
CA PHE A 687 10.64 -17.60 -9.87
C PHE A 687 11.02 -19.05 -10.18
N ALA A 688 10.63 -19.95 -9.28
CA ALA A 688 10.87 -21.38 -9.39
C ALA A 688 9.64 -22.19 -8.98
N THR A 689 9.59 -23.45 -9.42
CA THR A 689 8.59 -24.43 -8.99
C THR A 689 9.25 -25.72 -8.55
N VAL A 690 8.73 -26.34 -7.49
CA VAL A 690 9.14 -27.68 -7.06
C VAL A 690 7.91 -28.57 -6.94
N ASP A 691 7.96 -29.76 -7.53
CA ASP A 691 6.85 -30.71 -7.57
C ASP A 691 7.12 -31.85 -6.59
N ILE A 692 6.34 -31.94 -5.51
CA ILE A 692 6.57 -32.84 -4.37
C ILE A 692 5.27 -33.62 -4.09
N ASP A 693 5.37 -34.95 -4.05
CA ASP A 693 4.24 -35.88 -3.90
C ASP A 693 3.06 -35.63 -4.86
N GLY A 694 3.36 -35.07 -6.04
CA GLY A 694 2.38 -34.69 -7.07
C GLY A 694 1.76 -33.30 -6.90
N ALA A 695 2.05 -32.59 -5.80
CA ALA A 695 1.64 -31.21 -5.57
C ALA A 695 2.74 -30.23 -6.02
N ARG A 696 2.37 -29.23 -6.83
CA ARG A 696 3.27 -28.15 -7.23
C ARG A 696 3.31 -27.04 -6.18
N LYS A 697 4.51 -26.74 -5.68
CA LYS A 697 4.80 -25.59 -4.81
C LYS A 697 5.48 -24.49 -5.61
N LEU A 698 5.11 -23.24 -5.35
CA LEU A 698 5.68 -22.06 -6.01
C LEU A 698 6.69 -21.38 -5.11
N ILE A 699 7.81 -20.90 -5.67
CA ILE A 699 8.83 -20.16 -4.94
C ILE A 699 9.12 -18.83 -5.65
N PHE A 700 8.82 -17.72 -4.98
CA PHE A 700 9.12 -16.37 -5.42
C PHE A 700 10.27 -15.80 -4.59
N ALA A 701 11.45 -15.74 -5.18
CA ALA A 701 12.63 -15.17 -4.55
C ALA A 701 12.79 -13.71 -4.98
N LEU A 702 12.32 -12.80 -4.13
CA LEU A 702 12.16 -11.37 -4.41
C LEU A 702 13.42 -10.57 -4.00
N PRO A 703 13.66 -9.39 -4.60
CA PRO A 703 14.82 -8.57 -4.26
C PRO A 703 14.72 -8.00 -2.83
N GLY A 704 15.84 -7.91 -2.12
CA GLY A 704 15.91 -7.37 -0.75
C GLY A 704 15.68 -5.86 -0.61
N ASN A 705 15.74 -5.09 -1.71
CA ASN A 705 15.42 -3.65 -1.67
C ASN A 705 13.90 -3.45 -1.47
N PRO A 706 13.42 -2.81 -0.38
CA PRO A 706 12.02 -2.89 0.05
C PRO A 706 10.96 -2.55 -1.01
N VAL A 707 11.19 -1.51 -1.82
CA VAL A 707 10.28 -1.15 -2.91
C VAL A 707 10.20 -2.28 -3.95
N SER A 708 11.33 -2.89 -4.25
CA SER A 708 11.42 -3.97 -5.24
C SER A 708 10.61 -5.18 -4.78
N ALA A 709 10.67 -5.53 -3.50
CA ALA A 709 9.90 -6.64 -2.93
C ALA A 709 8.40 -6.43 -3.13
N VAL A 710 7.84 -5.30 -2.67
CA VAL A 710 6.39 -5.05 -2.76
C VAL A 710 5.89 -4.79 -4.19
N VAL A 711 6.68 -4.15 -5.06
CA VAL A 711 6.36 -3.98 -6.49
C VAL A 711 6.32 -5.33 -7.21
N THR A 712 7.29 -6.22 -6.95
CA THR A 712 7.35 -7.54 -7.60
C THR A 712 6.36 -8.54 -7.00
N CYS A 713 6.00 -8.39 -5.72
CA CYS A 713 4.86 -9.08 -5.11
C CYS A 713 3.56 -8.74 -5.85
N ASN A 714 3.26 -7.44 -6.01
CA ASN A 714 2.09 -6.96 -6.74
C ASN A 714 2.06 -7.46 -8.19
N LEU A 715 3.19 -7.42 -8.90
CA LEU A 715 3.26 -7.78 -10.32
C LEU A 715 3.25 -9.29 -10.61
N PHE A 716 3.77 -10.14 -9.71
CA PHE A 716 3.90 -11.58 -9.97
C PHE A 716 3.18 -12.47 -8.95
N VAL A 717 3.35 -12.19 -7.66
CA VAL A 717 2.78 -13.03 -6.59
C VAL A 717 1.27 -12.89 -6.57
N ILE A 718 0.73 -11.67 -6.53
CA ILE A 718 -0.73 -11.47 -6.39
C ILE A 718 -1.52 -12.08 -7.57
N PRO A 719 -1.11 -11.95 -8.85
CA PRO A 719 -1.72 -12.67 -9.96
C PRO A 719 -1.58 -14.20 -9.85
N ALA A 720 -0.47 -14.73 -9.34
CA ALA A 720 -0.34 -16.16 -9.09
C ALA A 720 -1.33 -16.64 -8.00
N LEU A 721 -1.42 -15.95 -6.86
CA LEU A 721 -2.37 -16.28 -5.80
C LEU A 721 -3.83 -16.21 -6.29
N ARG A 722 -4.17 -15.19 -7.11
CA ARG A 722 -5.49 -15.07 -7.76
C ARG A 722 -5.82 -16.27 -8.66
N LYS A 723 -4.83 -16.80 -9.40
CA LYS A 723 -5.00 -18.02 -10.20
C LYS A 723 -5.13 -19.27 -9.31
N MET A 724 -4.38 -19.35 -8.21
CA MET A 724 -4.44 -20.48 -7.27
C MET A 724 -5.83 -20.62 -6.62
N GLN A 725 -6.46 -19.50 -6.23
CA GLN A 725 -7.86 -19.47 -5.79
C GLN A 725 -8.88 -19.54 -6.95
N GLY A 726 -8.44 -19.80 -8.19
CA GLY A 726 -9.31 -20.06 -9.33
C GLY A 726 -10.05 -18.87 -9.94
N ILE A 727 -9.60 -17.62 -9.74
CA ILE A 727 -10.13 -16.50 -10.55
C ILE A 727 -9.78 -16.76 -12.02
N LEU A 728 -10.81 -16.73 -12.88
CA LEU A 728 -10.71 -17.05 -14.31
C LEU A 728 -9.79 -16.08 -15.07
N ASP A 729 -9.84 -14.79 -14.76
CA ASP A 729 -8.86 -13.79 -15.20
C ASP A 729 -8.09 -13.23 -14.00
N PRO A 730 -6.94 -13.82 -13.63
CA PRO A 730 -6.18 -13.43 -12.45
C PRO A 730 -5.34 -12.15 -12.64
N ARG A 731 -5.40 -11.52 -13.82
CA ARG A 731 -4.59 -10.34 -14.16
C ARG A 731 -4.95 -9.13 -13.28
N PRO A 732 -4.03 -8.17 -13.09
CA PRO A 732 -4.34 -6.93 -12.40
C PRO A 732 -5.18 -6.00 -13.27
N THR A 733 -6.04 -5.20 -12.64
CA THR A 733 -6.78 -4.12 -13.31
C THR A 733 -5.79 -3.03 -13.72
N ILE A 734 -5.75 -2.72 -15.02
CA ILE A 734 -4.97 -1.61 -15.57
C ILE A 734 -5.96 -0.55 -16.05
N ILE A 735 -5.74 0.70 -15.66
CA ILE A 735 -6.54 1.86 -16.09
C ILE A 735 -5.67 2.88 -16.80
N LYS A 736 -6.29 3.72 -17.63
CA LYS A 736 -5.63 4.88 -18.23
C LYS A 736 -5.70 6.08 -17.27
N ALA A 737 -4.58 6.76 -17.06
CA ALA A 737 -4.47 7.94 -16.21
C ALA A 737 -3.60 9.03 -16.87
N ARG A 738 -3.78 10.29 -16.45
CA ARG A 738 -2.96 11.44 -16.87
C ARG A 738 -1.76 11.61 -15.94
N LEU A 739 -0.54 11.78 -16.47
CA LEU A 739 0.64 12.09 -15.66
C LEU A 739 0.52 13.46 -14.96
N SER A 740 0.71 13.54 -13.63
CA SER A 740 0.71 14.81 -12.90
C SER A 740 1.90 15.74 -13.22
N CYS A 741 3.00 15.15 -13.69
CA CYS A 741 4.30 15.77 -13.92
C CYS A 741 5.08 14.95 -14.94
N ASP A 742 6.05 15.59 -15.60
CA ASP A 742 6.96 14.96 -16.55
C ASP A 742 7.82 13.87 -15.90
N VAL A 743 8.09 12.78 -16.63
CA VAL A 743 8.85 11.61 -16.15
C VAL A 743 9.84 11.13 -17.21
N LYS A 744 11.12 11.04 -16.84
CA LYS A 744 12.19 10.53 -17.70
C LYS A 744 12.23 9.01 -17.71
N LEU A 745 12.32 8.41 -18.89
CA LEU A 745 12.24 6.95 -19.07
C LEU A 745 13.59 6.26 -18.84
N ASP A 746 13.56 5.12 -18.14
CA ASP A 746 14.68 4.20 -18.01
C ASP A 746 14.80 3.31 -19.27
N PRO A 747 15.97 2.75 -19.60
CA PRO A 747 16.07 1.74 -20.67
C PRO A 747 15.20 0.48 -20.46
N ARG A 748 14.69 0.25 -19.24
CA ARG A 748 13.72 -0.80 -18.90
C ARG A 748 12.34 -0.19 -18.67
N PRO A 749 11.24 -0.97 -18.82
CA PRO A 749 9.96 -0.56 -18.29
C PRO A 749 10.05 -0.29 -16.78
N GLU A 750 9.46 0.83 -16.33
CA GLU A 750 9.55 1.30 -14.95
C GLU A 750 8.17 1.33 -14.26
N TYR A 751 8.10 0.62 -13.14
CA TYR A 751 6.94 0.47 -12.27
C TYR A 751 7.00 1.53 -11.17
N HIS A 752 6.53 2.73 -11.52
CA HIS A 752 6.63 3.96 -10.74
C HIS A 752 5.38 4.10 -9.87
N ARG A 753 5.53 4.34 -8.57
CA ARG A 753 4.38 4.35 -7.64
C ARG A 753 3.65 5.69 -7.67
N CYS A 754 2.33 5.62 -7.73
CA CYS A 754 1.47 6.80 -7.82
C CYS A 754 0.26 6.74 -6.89
N ILE A 755 -0.31 7.92 -6.68
CA ILE A 755 -1.66 8.12 -6.14
C ILE A 755 -2.54 8.47 -7.34
N LEU A 756 -3.56 7.66 -7.58
CA LEU A 756 -4.64 7.91 -8.53
C LEU A 756 -5.71 8.76 -7.85
N THR A 757 -6.03 9.90 -8.46
CA THR A 757 -7.06 10.85 -7.98
C THR A 757 -7.98 11.22 -9.14
N TRP A 758 -9.30 11.09 -8.95
CA TRP A 758 -10.29 11.64 -9.87
C TRP A 758 -10.58 13.10 -9.50
N HIS A 759 -10.51 13.99 -10.48
CA HIS A 759 -11.02 15.34 -10.35
C HIS A 759 -12.49 15.40 -10.79
N HIS A 760 -13.26 16.30 -10.19
CA HIS A 760 -14.66 16.49 -10.54
C HIS A 760 -14.79 16.89 -12.03
N GLN A 761 -15.70 16.23 -12.74
CA GLN A 761 -15.96 16.41 -14.18
C GLN A 761 -14.82 16.00 -15.15
N GLU A 762 -13.68 15.47 -14.69
CA GLU A 762 -12.67 14.88 -15.58
C GLU A 762 -12.92 13.38 -15.84
N PRO A 763 -12.80 12.89 -17.09
CA PRO A 763 -13.07 11.49 -17.44
C PRO A 763 -11.91 10.52 -17.15
N LEU A 764 -10.70 11.04 -16.88
CA LEU A 764 -9.51 10.26 -16.54
C LEU A 764 -8.97 10.70 -15.18
N PRO A 765 -8.50 9.77 -14.32
CA PRO A 765 -7.77 10.13 -13.12
C PRO A 765 -6.42 10.75 -13.46
N TRP A 766 -5.91 11.59 -12.55
CA TRP A 766 -4.51 11.99 -12.53
C TRP A 766 -3.70 11.00 -11.70
N ALA A 767 -2.56 10.55 -12.23
CA ALA A 767 -1.59 9.72 -11.54
C ALA A 767 -0.46 10.60 -11.00
N GLN A 768 -0.49 10.86 -9.69
CA GLN A 768 0.52 11.65 -9.01
C GLN A 768 1.68 10.79 -8.52
N SER A 769 2.89 11.09 -8.97
CA SER A 769 4.14 10.47 -8.50
C SER A 769 4.30 10.57 -6.98
N THR A 770 4.64 9.47 -6.30
CA THR A 770 5.01 9.48 -4.86
C THR A 770 6.42 10.07 -4.58
N GLY A 771 6.95 10.86 -5.52
CA GLY A 771 8.27 11.47 -5.44
C GLY A 771 9.39 10.51 -5.83
N ASN A 772 10.51 10.56 -5.10
CA ASN A 772 11.74 9.83 -5.42
C ASN A 772 11.51 8.30 -5.43
N GLN A 773 11.75 7.67 -6.59
CA GLN A 773 11.49 6.26 -6.83
C GLN A 773 12.64 5.29 -6.48
N MET A 774 13.71 5.76 -5.83
CA MET A 774 14.85 4.91 -5.43
C MET A 774 14.40 3.63 -4.72
N SER A 775 14.87 2.47 -5.18
CA SER A 775 14.30 1.16 -4.79
C SER A 775 14.48 0.76 -3.31
N SER A 776 15.31 1.47 -2.55
CA SER A 776 15.44 1.35 -1.09
C SER A 776 14.45 2.22 -0.31
N ARG A 777 13.85 3.24 -0.93
CA ARG A 777 13.00 4.25 -0.28
C ARG A 777 11.56 3.74 -0.12
N LEU A 778 11.33 2.91 0.91
CA LEU A 778 10.00 2.38 1.22
C LEU A 778 8.93 3.48 1.39
N MET A 779 9.32 4.67 1.85
CA MET A 779 8.44 5.85 1.97
C MET A 779 7.66 6.22 0.69
N SER A 780 8.17 5.92 -0.52
CA SER A 780 7.40 6.15 -1.77
C SER A 780 6.36 5.06 -2.08
N MET A 781 6.09 4.12 -1.15
CA MET A 781 4.87 3.31 -1.10
C MET A 781 3.73 3.99 -0.33
N ARG A 782 4.00 4.99 0.51
CA ARG A 782 2.99 5.56 1.42
C ARG A 782 1.84 6.16 0.62
N SER A 783 0.62 5.66 0.86
CA SER A 783 -0.61 6.04 0.15
C SER A 783 -0.63 5.72 -1.35
N ALA A 784 0.29 4.89 -1.86
CA ALA A 784 0.29 4.47 -3.27
C ALA A 784 -0.83 3.45 -3.53
N ASN A 785 -1.82 3.83 -4.34
CA ASN A 785 -2.91 2.94 -4.80
C ASN A 785 -2.69 2.45 -6.25
N GLY A 786 -1.67 2.96 -6.95
CA GLY A 786 -1.31 2.54 -8.31
C GLY A 786 0.19 2.39 -8.59
N LEU A 787 0.50 1.60 -9.62
CA LEU A 787 1.81 1.50 -10.29
C LEU A 787 1.67 1.99 -11.74
N LEU A 788 2.22 3.16 -12.04
CA LEU A 788 2.47 3.61 -13.41
C LEU A 788 3.34 2.57 -14.14
N MET A 789 2.91 2.17 -15.33
CA MET A 789 3.58 1.20 -16.18
C MET A 789 4.32 1.96 -17.29
N LEU A 790 5.44 2.58 -16.94
CA LEU A 790 6.19 3.43 -17.87
C LEU A 790 6.90 2.56 -18.92
N PRO A 791 6.82 2.91 -20.22
CA PRO A 791 7.48 2.16 -21.28
C PRO A 791 9.01 2.30 -21.19
N PRO A 792 9.79 1.34 -21.73
CA PRO A 792 11.23 1.51 -21.86
C PRO A 792 11.55 2.68 -22.79
N LYS A 793 12.58 3.45 -22.45
CA LYS A 793 13.16 4.51 -23.27
C LYS A 793 13.52 3.98 -24.67
N THR A 794 13.19 4.76 -25.69
CA THR A 794 13.67 4.59 -27.07
C THR A 794 14.52 5.79 -27.49
N GLU A 795 14.98 5.82 -28.74
CA GLU A 795 15.66 7.00 -29.31
C GLU A 795 14.69 8.17 -29.56
N GLN A 796 13.39 7.88 -29.73
CA GLN A 796 12.34 8.86 -30.00
C GLN A 796 11.64 9.32 -28.71
N TYR A 797 11.32 8.37 -27.82
CA TYR A 797 10.65 8.62 -26.55
C TYR A 797 11.64 8.47 -25.40
N VAL A 798 12.08 9.61 -24.86
CA VAL A 798 13.10 9.73 -23.80
C VAL A 798 12.49 10.13 -22.45
N GLU A 799 11.38 10.85 -22.50
CA GLU A 799 10.57 11.29 -21.37
C GLU A 799 9.09 11.32 -21.81
N LEU A 800 8.20 11.36 -20.83
CA LEU A 800 6.76 11.57 -21.00
C LEU A 800 6.36 12.84 -20.25
N HIS A 801 5.39 13.57 -20.77
CA HIS A 801 5.02 14.91 -20.29
C HIS A 801 3.75 14.92 -19.42
N LYS A 802 3.61 15.95 -18.59
CA LYS A 802 2.39 16.18 -17.80
C LYS A 802 1.14 16.19 -18.70
N GLY A 803 0.12 15.45 -18.29
CA GLY A 803 -1.15 15.33 -18.99
C GLY A 803 -1.20 14.22 -20.06
N GLU A 804 -0.05 13.62 -20.43
CA GLU A 804 -0.04 12.44 -21.29
C GLU A 804 -0.70 11.24 -20.61
N VAL A 805 -1.32 10.39 -21.44
CA VAL A 805 -2.13 9.26 -20.97
C VAL A 805 -1.28 7.99 -20.93
N VAL A 806 -1.19 7.41 -19.74
CA VAL A 806 -0.34 6.26 -19.39
C VAL A 806 -1.15 5.16 -18.72
N ASP A 807 -0.63 3.93 -18.77
CA ASP A 807 -1.20 2.80 -18.05
C ASP A 807 -0.81 2.82 -16.57
N VAL A 808 -1.78 2.56 -15.69
CA VAL A 808 -1.59 2.39 -14.26
C VAL A 808 -2.24 1.08 -13.82
N MET A 809 -1.43 0.17 -13.29
CA MET A 809 -1.91 -1.01 -12.57
C MET A 809 -2.43 -0.57 -11.19
N VAL A 810 -3.66 -0.94 -10.86
CA VAL A 810 -4.25 -0.71 -9.53
C VAL A 810 -3.69 -1.74 -8.54
N ILE A 811 -3.17 -1.25 -7.40
CA ILE A 811 -2.58 -2.08 -6.33
C ILE A 811 -3.24 -1.92 -4.96
N GLY A 812 -4.03 -0.86 -4.75
CA GLY A 812 -4.78 -0.64 -3.52
C GLY A 812 -6.24 -0.29 -3.83
N ARG A 813 -7.07 -0.20 -2.78
CA ARG A 813 -8.43 0.33 -2.92
C ARG A 813 -8.38 1.80 -3.38
N LEU A 814 -9.19 2.13 -4.37
CA LEU A 814 -9.40 3.47 -4.92
C LEU A 814 -10.51 4.21 -4.15
#